data_AF-A0A2D7UZY7-F1
#
_entry.id   AF-A0A2D7UZY7-F1
#
_cell.length_a   1.000
_cell.length_b   1.000
_cell.length_c   1.000
_cell.angle_alpha   90.00
_cell.angle_beta   90.00
_cell.angle_gamma   90.00
#
_symmetry.space_group_name_H-M   'P 1'
#
loop_
_entity.id
_entity.type
_entity.pdbx_description
1 polymer ?
#
loop_
_entity_poly.entity_id
_entity_poly.type
_entity_poly.pdbx_seq_one_letter_code
_entity_poly.pdbx_strand_id
1 'polypeptide(L)'
;MLILFLFIVAFLLQPFAFDDSAPRSELNVFLQTDLMVIHPPIVFAFYAFCLGVGSVALEGILNNSDPFLIHQKQLPLARAAFLSGTLGIGLGGLWAYTVLDWGGYWAWDPVETASLLPWLSLLLLLHLRMTPKMKNQGSAIIWSPVLGLLTGALAMHSTLVTRANGVWASVHAFVASENGEVLASDAYIRVLSLWDSGVEGAEVLLQFVVMIVFIISATYWLGRYRADKILISGEEILLTSRPILGFFIVLGIISILIKSGSLSVTLLLLPPLFLMLHDRDQSLLWPSVGVVILLFSRWSWHLDSIEAGIGMCLLLLPWLLASDEETNVNIPSLSTFALYVPLAGGGSFLILTWLLLLAEIDGSSPEAHEAFGSILIALLSSALLIYSLRRATKFQRWATLILAIVFSFSAAVYGMDLLPLPGNANQLLTQSINRGHISRFLLVWLIITTPPSVVDLVSTIRKSTSRTRKNPPSFRRLGSHLAHAGILFLLIGHVLTTTLVDRVDPSHQITLIRDESVRHGDYYYTMTDILTTSPGDVEYDDRFSIGDGFFGIQIEVYDLDGSLIGSVEPGVLRFDSADGMIRPRSEVDRIVQWSGDTILILDLTQMNQIMTQAMMGELDDVDRVRLTVYDLPGSHLVWFGWALIILGSMFTLTRVRGKENQESE
;
A
#
# COMPACT_ATOMS: atom_id res chain seq x y z
N MET A 1 24.01 -18.99 6.86
CA MET A 1 23.14 -20.14 7.22
C MET A 1 21.74 -19.99 6.67
N LEU A 2 21.03 -18.86 6.86
CA LEU A 2 19.69 -18.64 6.28
C LEU A 2 19.64 -18.87 4.76
N ILE A 3 20.57 -18.25 3.99
CA ILE A 3 20.65 -18.43 2.53
C ILE A 3 20.89 -19.91 2.16
N LEU A 4 21.78 -20.60 2.87
CA LEU A 4 22.06 -22.01 2.64
C LEU A 4 20.81 -22.86 2.89
N PHE A 5 20.06 -22.55 3.94
CA PHE A 5 18.82 -23.27 4.28
C PHE A 5 17.72 -23.01 3.25
N LEU A 6 17.49 -21.74 2.87
CA LEU A 6 16.55 -21.39 1.79
C LEU A 6 16.92 -22.07 0.47
N PHE A 7 18.22 -22.17 0.18
CA PHE A 7 18.71 -22.88 -0.99
C PHE A 7 18.44 -24.40 -0.90
N ILE A 8 18.61 -25.01 0.28
CA ILE A 8 18.26 -26.42 0.51
C ILE A 8 16.75 -26.64 0.34
N VAL A 9 15.90 -25.76 0.88
CA VAL A 9 14.45 -25.82 0.70
C VAL A 9 14.08 -25.71 -0.78
N ALA A 10 14.62 -24.73 -1.50
CA ALA A 10 14.40 -24.58 -2.93
C ALA A 10 14.87 -25.81 -3.74
N PHE A 11 15.98 -26.43 -3.33
CA PHE A 11 16.46 -27.67 -3.95
C PHE A 11 15.52 -28.86 -3.67
N LEU A 12 14.98 -28.96 -2.46
CA LEU A 12 14.03 -30.01 -2.07
C LEU A 12 12.66 -29.84 -2.73
N LEU A 13 12.21 -28.60 -2.94
CA LEU A 13 10.96 -28.29 -3.64
C LEU A 13 10.98 -28.71 -5.11
N GLN A 14 12.17 -28.94 -5.69
CA GLN A 14 12.35 -29.29 -7.10
C GLN A 14 11.44 -28.47 -8.04
N PRO A 15 11.50 -27.12 -8.01
CA PRO A 15 10.51 -26.26 -8.69
C PRO A 15 10.49 -26.39 -10.22
N PHE A 16 11.47 -27.12 -10.80
CA PHE A 16 11.58 -27.38 -12.23
C PHE A 16 11.48 -28.88 -12.56
N ALA A 17 11.12 -29.73 -11.60
CA ALA A 17 10.82 -31.13 -11.88
C ALA A 17 9.55 -31.21 -12.73
N PHE A 18 9.57 -32.08 -13.74
CA PHE A 18 8.39 -32.38 -14.52
C PHE A 18 7.45 -33.23 -13.69
N ASP A 19 6.19 -32.82 -13.63
CA ASP A 19 5.12 -33.67 -13.13
C ASP A 19 4.52 -34.45 -14.30
N ASP A 20 4.85 -35.75 -14.36
CA ASP A 20 4.36 -36.66 -15.39
C ASP A 20 2.88 -37.03 -15.22
N SER A 21 2.28 -36.69 -14.08
CA SER A 21 0.92 -37.08 -13.69
C SER A 21 -0.09 -35.94 -13.70
N ALA A 22 0.36 -34.69 -13.61
CA ALA A 22 -0.51 -33.54 -13.72
C ALA A 22 -0.85 -33.24 -15.19
N PRO A 23 -2.13 -32.98 -15.55
CA PRO A 23 -2.41 -32.25 -16.78
C PRO A 23 -1.58 -30.96 -16.75
N ARG A 24 -1.00 -30.55 -17.89
CA ARG A 24 -0.21 -29.30 -17.96
C ARG A 24 -1.08 -28.18 -17.38
N SER A 25 -0.83 -27.81 -16.13
CA SER A 25 -1.54 -26.71 -15.50
C SER A 25 -0.96 -25.46 -16.13
N GLU A 26 -1.75 -24.85 -17.00
CA GLU A 26 -1.39 -23.56 -17.56
C GLU A 26 -1.46 -22.50 -16.47
N LEU A 27 -0.67 -21.43 -16.65
CA LEU A 27 -0.82 -20.25 -15.80
C LEU A 27 -2.28 -19.81 -15.82
N ASN A 28 -2.78 -19.35 -14.67
CA ASN A 28 -4.07 -18.67 -14.61
C ASN A 28 -4.14 -17.63 -15.74
N VAL A 29 -5.26 -17.61 -16.47
CA VAL A 29 -5.47 -16.76 -17.65
C VAL A 29 -5.19 -15.28 -17.38
N PHE A 30 -5.46 -14.78 -16.17
CA PHE A 30 -5.15 -13.41 -15.78
C PHE A 30 -3.63 -13.12 -15.72
N LEU A 31 -2.82 -14.14 -15.47
CA LEU A 31 -1.35 -14.02 -15.40
C LEU A 31 -0.68 -14.18 -16.77
N GLN A 32 -1.41 -14.56 -17.82
CA GLN A 32 -0.84 -14.69 -19.16
C GLN A 32 -0.78 -13.31 -19.83
N THR A 33 0.27 -12.53 -19.57
CA THR A 33 0.52 -11.23 -20.22
C THR A 33 2.01 -10.91 -20.30
N ASP A 34 2.41 -10.03 -21.22
CA ASP A 34 3.80 -9.56 -21.32
C ASP A 34 4.28 -8.84 -20.04
N LEU A 35 3.37 -8.21 -19.30
CA LEU A 35 3.68 -7.59 -18.02
C LEU A 35 4.17 -8.61 -16.99
N MET A 36 3.69 -9.86 -17.03
CA MET A 36 4.14 -10.93 -16.13
C MET A 36 5.54 -11.45 -16.45
N VAL A 37 6.13 -11.07 -17.59
CA VAL A 37 7.56 -11.32 -17.86
C VAL A 37 8.45 -10.35 -17.08
N ILE A 38 7.97 -9.11 -16.84
CA ILE A 38 8.80 -8.02 -16.29
C ILE A 38 8.47 -7.74 -14.82
N HIS A 39 7.19 -7.76 -14.45
CA HIS A 39 6.71 -7.39 -13.13
C HIS A 39 7.26 -8.32 -12.02
N PRO A 40 7.09 -9.66 -12.08
CA PRO A 40 7.56 -10.54 -11.02
C PRO A 40 9.06 -10.45 -10.77
N PRO A 41 9.97 -10.45 -11.78
CA PRO A 41 11.41 -10.27 -11.54
C PRO A 41 11.76 -8.97 -10.80
N ILE A 42 11.03 -7.87 -11.06
CA ILE A 42 11.24 -6.59 -10.37
C ILE A 42 10.77 -6.68 -8.92
N VAL A 43 9.63 -7.32 -8.64
CA VAL A 43 9.13 -7.56 -7.29
C VAL A 43 10.08 -8.50 -6.51
N PHE A 44 10.61 -9.54 -7.14
CA PHE A 44 11.64 -10.39 -6.53
C PHE A 44 12.90 -9.61 -6.18
N ALA A 45 13.37 -8.74 -7.09
CA ALA A 45 14.50 -7.87 -6.82
C ALA A 45 14.22 -6.92 -5.65
N PHE A 46 13.00 -6.38 -5.57
CA PHE A 46 12.55 -5.55 -4.46
C PHE A 46 12.66 -6.29 -3.11
N TYR A 47 12.05 -7.47 -2.99
CA TYR A 47 12.12 -8.26 -1.77
C TYR A 47 13.55 -8.69 -1.43
N ALA A 48 14.36 -9.06 -2.43
CA ALA A 48 15.77 -9.38 -2.22
C ALA A 48 16.56 -8.20 -1.65
N PHE A 49 16.35 -6.98 -2.15
CA PHE A 49 16.99 -5.79 -1.59
C PHE A 49 16.48 -5.47 -0.17
N CYS A 50 15.19 -5.65 0.14
CA CYS A 50 14.65 -5.51 1.49
C CYS A 50 15.32 -6.49 2.48
N LEU A 51 15.49 -7.75 2.09
CA LEU A 51 16.23 -8.74 2.88
C LEU A 51 17.70 -8.36 3.04
N GLY A 52 18.31 -7.75 2.01
CA GLY A 52 19.65 -7.16 2.10
C GLY A 52 19.74 -6.05 3.15
N VAL A 53 18.76 -5.14 3.19
CA VAL A 53 18.67 -4.08 4.22
C VAL A 53 18.57 -4.66 5.64
N GLY A 54 17.74 -5.69 5.82
CA GLY A 54 17.61 -6.42 7.09
C GLY A 54 18.89 -7.16 7.47
N SER A 55 19.57 -7.76 6.50
CA SER A 55 20.83 -8.47 6.72
C SER A 55 21.96 -7.54 7.17
N VAL A 56 22.07 -6.35 6.56
CA VAL A 56 23.03 -5.32 7.01
C VAL A 56 22.70 -4.81 8.42
N ALA A 57 21.41 -4.69 8.75
CA ALA A 57 20.98 -4.35 10.11
C ALA A 57 21.46 -5.40 11.12
N LEU A 58 21.21 -6.67 10.81
CA LEU A 58 21.57 -7.80 11.66
C LEU A 58 23.10 -7.91 11.83
N GLU A 59 23.87 -7.79 10.75
CA GLU A 59 25.34 -7.76 10.79
C GLU A 59 25.84 -6.64 11.71
N GLY A 60 25.28 -5.43 11.55
CA GLY A 60 25.63 -4.28 12.38
C GLY A 60 25.33 -4.50 13.85
N ILE A 61 24.17 -5.08 14.17
CA ILE A 61 23.75 -5.43 15.53
C ILE A 61 24.69 -6.46 16.14
N LEU A 62 24.99 -7.56 15.42
CA LEU A 62 25.87 -8.63 15.90
C LEU A 62 27.31 -8.14 16.16
N ASN A 63 27.77 -7.19 15.36
CA ASN A 63 29.09 -6.57 15.52
C ASN A 63 29.11 -5.37 16.48
N ASN A 64 28.00 -5.06 17.17
CA ASN A 64 27.85 -3.88 18.03
C ASN A 64 28.28 -2.56 17.34
N SER A 65 27.99 -2.44 16.04
CA SER A 65 28.30 -1.24 15.27
C SER A 65 27.41 -0.06 15.68
N ASP A 66 27.93 1.16 15.54
CA ASP A 66 27.15 2.37 15.80
C ASP A 66 25.94 2.46 14.84
N PRO A 67 24.72 2.81 15.33
CA PRO A 67 23.53 2.88 14.49
C PRO A 67 23.65 3.80 13.27
N PHE A 68 24.47 4.86 13.34
CA PHE A 68 24.75 5.73 12.20
C PHE A 68 25.55 5.03 11.12
N LEU A 69 26.54 4.22 11.49
CA LEU A 69 27.31 3.42 10.54
C LEU A 69 26.43 2.35 9.88
N ILE A 70 25.57 1.69 10.66
CA ILE A 70 24.58 0.73 10.15
C ILE A 70 23.67 1.42 9.12
N HIS A 71 23.10 2.57 9.48
CA HIS A 71 22.27 3.36 8.58
C HIS A 71 22.99 3.69 7.26
N GLN A 72 24.24 4.16 7.33
CA GLN A 72 25.02 4.47 6.12
C GLN A 72 25.21 3.25 5.21
N LYS A 73 25.47 2.08 5.78
CA LYS A 73 25.61 0.82 5.03
C LYS A 73 24.28 0.34 4.44
N GLN A 74 23.14 0.62 5.09
CA GLN A 74 21.80 0.25 4.60
C GLN A 74 21.35 1.11 3.40
N LEU A 75 21.71 2.39 3.37
CA LEU A 75 21.17 3.36 2.40
C LEU A 75 21.27 2.95 0.91
N PRO A 76 22.39 2.38 0.40
CA PRO A 76 22.45 1.96 -1.00
C PRO A 76 21.41 0.89 -1.33
N LEU A 77 21.27 -0.12 -0.48
CA LEU A 77 20.30 -1.20 -0.65
C LEU A 77 18.87 -0.68 -0.43
N ALA A 78 18.65 0.18 0.56
CA ALA A 78 17.32 0.74 0.83
C ALA A 78 16.80 1.60 -0.33
N ARG A 79 17.67 2.35 -1.00
CA ARG A 79 17.28 3.13 -2.19
C ARG A 79 17.05 2.26 -3.42
N ALA A 80 17.85 1.20 -3.60
CA ALA A 80 17.62 0.22 -4.65
C ALA A 80 16.28 -0.50 -4.43
N ALA A 81 16.03 -0.96 -3.19
CA ALA A 81 14.77 -1.54 -2.78
C ALA A 81 13.60 -0.60 -3.03
N PHE A 82 13.70 0.67 -2.63
CA PHE A 82 12.63 1.64 -2.82
C PHE A 82 12.32 1.90 -4.30
N LEU A 83 13.36 2.00 -5.16
CA LEU A 83 13.15 2.12 -6.60
C LEU A 83 12.49 0.86 -7.19
N SER A 84 13.05 -0.32 -6.91
CA SER A 84 12.51 -1.59 -7.40
C SER A 84 11.08 -1.82 -6.91
N GLY A 85 10.77 -1.50 -5.65
CA GLY A 85 9.42 -1.60 -5.10
C GLY A 85 8.45 -0.62 -5.73
N THR A 86 8.86 0.63 -5.95
CA THR A 86 8.02 1.62 -6.67
C THR A 86 7.77 1.19 -8.12
N LEU A 87 8.76 0.61 -8.79
CA LEU A 87 8.56 0.04 -10.14
C LEU A 87 7.65 -1.17 -10.11
N GLY A 88 7.88 -2.11 -9.19
CA GLY A 88 7.10 -3.34 -9.05
C GLY A 88 5.63 -3.07 -8.75
N ILE A 89 5.35 -2.26 -7.72
CA ILE A 89 3.98 -1.87 -7.35
C ILE A 89 3.30 -1.12 -8.50
N GLY A 90 4.01 -0.21 -9.16
CA GLY A 90 3.47 0.52 -10.31
C GLY A 90 3.12 -0.36 -11.50
N LEU A 91 3.97 -1.34 -11.80
CA LEU A 91 3.72 -2.32 -12.87
C LEU A 91 2.56 -3.27 -12.51
N GLY A 92 2.43 -3.64 -11.23
CA GLY A 92 1.28 -4.41 -10.75
C GLY A 92 -0.01 -3.61 -10.94
N GLY A 93 0.00 -2.34 -10.53
CA GLY A 93 -1.12 -1.44 -10.77
C GLY A 93 -1.42 -1.19 -12.26
N LEU A 94 -0.40 -1.18 -13.12
CA LEU A 94 -0.59 -1.09 -14.57
C LEU A 94 -1.24 -2.35 -15.12
N TRP A 95 -0.78 -3.53 -14.68
CA TRP A 95 -1.38 -4.81 -15.05
C TRP A 95 -2.85 -4.86 -14.62
N ALA A 96 -3.16 -4.51 -13.37
CA ALA A 96 -4.53 -4.41 -12.85
C ALA A 96 -5.40 -3.46 -13.68
N TYR A 97 -4.84 -2.33 -14.08
CA TYR A 97 -5.51 -1.32 -14.90
C TYR A 97 -5.76 -1.76 -16.35
N THR A 98 -5.02 -2.75 -16.84
CA THR A 98 -5.14 -3.26 -18.21
C THR A 98 -5.92 -4.57 -18.32
N VAL A 99 -5.84 -5.44 -17.31
CA VAL A 99 -6.22 -6.86 -17.44
C VAL A 99 -7.33 -7.27 -16.47
N LEU A 100 -7.47 -6.59 -15.32
CA LEU A 100 -8.48 -6.99 -14.35
C LEU A 100 -9.85 -6.39 -14.69
N ASP A 101 -10.88 -7.24 -14.61
CA ASP A 101 -12.30 -7.01 -14.92
C ASP A 101 -12.98 -5.89 -14.12
N TRP A 102 -12.22 -5.15 -13.33
CA TRP A 102 -12.69 -3.98 -12.60
C TRP A 102 -12.07 -2.67 -13.07
N GLY A 103 -11.04 -2.64 -13.94
CA GLY A 103 -10.53 -1.40 -14.54
C GLY A 103 -9.96 -0.37 -13.55
N GLY A 104 -9.06 -0.78 -12.66
CA GLY A 104 -8.52 0.10 -11.60
C GLY A 104 -7.00 0.09 -11.52
N TYR A 105 -6.41 1.19 -11.04
CA TYR A 105 -4.95 1.32 -10.83
C TYR A 105 -4.42 0.43 -9.72
N TRP A 106 -5.29 0.08 -8.78
CA TRP A 106 -5.00 -0.72 -7.59
C TRP A 106 -6.34 -1.02 -6.92
N ALA A 107 -6.55 -2.27 -6.51
CA ALA A 107 -7.70 -2.65 -5.71
C ALA A 107 -7.22 -3.19 -4.36
N TRP A 108 -8.14 -3.45 -3.44
CA TRP A 108 -7.77 -4.19 -2.24
C TRP A 108 -7.58 -5.67 -2.59
N ASP A 109 -6.34 -6.05 -2.93
CA ASP A 109 -5.88 -7.43 -3.07
C ASP A 109 -4.78 -7.71 -2.02
N PRO A 110 -4.77 -8.89 -1.36
CA PRO A 110 -3.83 -9.16 -0.28
C PRO A 110 -2.37 -9.12 -0.73
N VAL A 111 -2.06 -9.61 -1.94
CA VAL A 111 -0.69 -9.66 -2.45
C VAL A 111 -0.21 -8.26 -2.86
N GLU A 112 -1.06 -7.49 -3.53
CA GLU A 112 -0.80 -6.08 -3.82
C GLU A 112 -0.53 -5.32 -2.51
N THR A 113 -1.45 -5.43 -1.54
CA THR A 113 -1.38 -4.74 -0.25
C THR A 113 -0.16 -5.16 0.56
N ALA A 114 0.18 -6.46 0.58
CA ALA A 114 1.34 -6.96 1.30
C ALA A 114 2.65 -6.38 0.77
N SER A 115 2.74 -6.09 -0.53
CA SER A 115 3.93 -5.47 -1.14
C SER A 115 4.15 -4.01 -0.69
N LEU A 116 3.08 -3.32 -0.28
CA LEU A 116 3.15 -1.94 0.23
C LEU A 116 3.79 -1.86 1.62
N LEU A 117 3.66 -2.90 2.45
CA LEU A 117 4.19 -2.88 3.82
C LEU A 117 5.73 -2.68 3.90
N PRO A 118 6.58 -3.47 3.20
CA PRO A 118 8.02 -3.20 3.17
C PRO A 118 8.34 -1.88 2.47
N TRP A 119 7.52 -1.43 1.51
CA TRP A 119 7.71 -0.13 0.85
C TRP A 119 7.52 1.04 1.83
N LEU A 120 6.48 0.99 2.67
CA LEU A 120 6.27 1.96 3.75
C LEU A 120 7.39 1.89 4.79
N SER A 121 7.87 0.71 5.16
CA SER A 121 9.00 0.55 6.08
C SER A 121 10.29 1.20 5.55
N LEU A 122 10.57 1.02 4.26
CA LEU A 122 11.69 1.69 3.59
C LEU A 122 11.50 3.21 3.57
N LEU A 123 10.28 3.69 3.32
CA LEU A 123 9.97 5.12 3.37
C LEU A 123 10.33 5.70 4.75
N LEU A 124 9.95 5.02 5.84
CA LEU A 124 10.31 5.41 7.21
C LEU A 124 11.84 5.43 7.40
N LEU A 125 12.54 4.37 6.98
CA LEU A 125 13.99 4.26 7.09
C LEU A 125 14.71 5.40 6.36
N LEU A 126 14.27 5.73 5.14
CA LEU A 126 14.86 6.79 4.32
C LEU A 126 14.63 8.19 4.91
N HIS A 127 13.55 8.39 5.68
CA HIS A 127 13.22 9.66 6.32
C HIS A 127 13.96 9.90 7.64
N LEU A 128 14.56 8.88 8.27
CA LEU A 128 15.29 9.02 9.55
C LEU A 128 16.36 10.12 9.55
N ARG A 129 17.00 10.39 8.40
CA ARG A 129 18.05 11.42 8.28
C ARG A 129 17.54 12.84 8.40
N MET A 130 16.25 13.05 8.12
CA MET A 130 15.64 14.37 8.12
C MET A 130 15.18 14.78 9.52
N THR A 131 15.01 13.82 10.43
CA THR A 131 14.53 14.08 11.77
C THR A 131 15.63 14.72 12.62
N PRO A 132 15.42 15.98 13.10
CA PRO A 132 16.42 16.69 13.85
C PRO A 132 16.60 16.03 15.22
N LYS A 133 17.80 16.16 15.81
CA LYS A 133 18.02 15.74 17.20
C LYS A 133 17.08 16.54 18.10
N MET A 134 16.05 15.91 18.66
CA MET A 134 15.27 16.53 19.73
C MET A 134 16.15 16.67 20.97
N LYS A 135 16.07 17.81 21.64
CA LYS A 135 16.73 18.01 22.94
C LYS A 135 16.28 16.86 23.85
N ASN A 136 17.26 16.14 24.41
CA ASN A 136 17.08 15.00 25.33
C ASN A 136 16.58 13.67 24.71
N GLN A 137 16.36 13.54 23.40
CA GLN A 137 15.83 12.29 22.81
C GLN A 137 16.77 11.59 21.79
N GLY A 138 17.97 12.14 21.58
CA GLY A 138 18.95 11.58 20.65
C GLY A 138 18.56 11.75 19.17
N SER A 139 19.31 11.11 18.28
CA SER A 139 19.03 11.11 16.84
C SER A 139 18.03 10.00 16.49
N ALA A 140 17.06 10.28 15.61
CA ALA A 140 16.14 9.26 15.09
C ALA A 140 16.87 8.12 14.36
N ILE A 141 18.14 8.33 13.98
CA ILE A 141 18.98 7.29 13.35
C ILE A 141 19.16 6.06 14.24
N ILE A 142 18.97 6.17 15.55
CA ILE A 142 18.92 5.02 16.47
C ILE A 142 17.90 3.95 16.05
N TRP A 143 16.84 4.34 15.34
CA TRP A 143 15.78 3.47 14.84
C TRP A 143 16.18 2.72 13.56
N SER A 144 17.30 3.06 12.93
CA SER A 144 17.69 2.49 11.63
C SER A 144 17.89 0.98 11.64
N PRO A 145 18.57 0.38 12.63
CA PRO A 145 18.72 -1.08 12.68
C PRO A 145 17.36 -1.78 12.85
N VAL A 146 16.47 -1.21 13.67
CA VAL A 146 15.11 -1.72 13.91
C VAL A 146 14.27 -1.66 12.63
N LEU A 147 14.24 -0.51 11.95
CA LEU A 147 13.50 -0.36 10.70
C LEU A 147 14.08 -1.23 9.58
N GLY A 148 15.39 -1.48 9.57
CA GLY A 148 15.98 -2.40 8.61
C GLY A 148 15.57 -3.85 8.83
N LEU A 149 15.58 -4.33 10.07
CA LEU A 149 15.05 -5.64 10.41
C LEU A 149 13.55 -5.75 10.12
N LEU A 150 12.77 -4.70 10.43
CA LEU A 150 11.35 -4.64 10.11
C LEU A 150 11.10 -4.66 8.59
N THR A 151 11.90 -3.96 7.80
CA THR A 151 11.84 -4.02 6.32
C THR A 151 12.06 -5.45 5.82
N GLY A 152 13.06 -6.17 6.38
CA GLY A 152 13.29 -7.57 6.06
C GLY A 152 12.14 -8.49 6.53
N ALA A 153 11.56 -8.21 7.70
CA ALA A 153 10.45 -8.99 8.24
C ALA A 153 9.20 -8.84 7.39
N LEU A 154 8.88 -7.60 6.99
CA LEU A 154 7.74 -7.30 6.13
C LEU A 154 7.94 -7.86 4.73
N ALA A 155 9.16 -7.92 4.20
CA ALA A 155 9.42 -8.61 2.93
C ALA A 155 9.14 -10.12 3.04
N MET A 156 9.53 -10.76 4.15
CA MET A 156 9.16 -12.17 4.42
C MET A 156 7.65 -12.34 4.61
N HIS A 157 6.98 -11.35 5.20
CA HIS A 157 5.52 -11.34 5.27
C HIS A 157 4.87 -11.23 3.89
N SER A 158 5.39 -10.38 3.00
CA SER A 158 4.87 -10.26 1.63
C SER A 158 5.06 -11.57 0.85
N THR A 159 6.21 -12.24 0.99
CA THR A 159 6.40 -13.56 0.36
C THR A 159 5.47 -14.61 0.95
N LEU A 160 5.25 -14.57 2.28
CA LEU A 160 4.31 -15.44 2.97
C LEU A 160 2.91 -15.30 2.38
N VAL A 161 2.42 -14.07 2.20
CA VAL A 161 1.10 -13.80 1.62
C VAL A 161 0.98 -14.33 0.18
N THR A 162 2.05 -14.21 -0.64
CA THR A 162 2.03 -14.76 -2.02
C THR A 162 2.08 -16.29 -2.11
N ARG A 163 2.52 -16.96 -1.03
CA ARG A 163 2.80 -18.42 -1.03
C ARG A 163 1.83 -19.23 -0.17
N ALA A 164 1.26 -18.62 0.86
CA ALA A 164 0.33 -19.27 1.78
C ALA A 164 -1.04 -19.43 1.13
N ASN A 165 -1.16 -20.48 0.32
CA ASN A 165 -2.37 -20.86 -0.39
C ASN A 165 -3.56 -21.02 0.59
N GLY A 166 -4.71 -20.45 0.27
CA GLY A 166 -5.93 -20.51 1.09
C GLY A 166 -5.90 -19.70 2.40
N VAL A 167 -4.76 -19.10 2.78
CA VAL A 167 -4.70 -18.20 3.95
C VAL A 167 -5.26 -16.84 3.60
N TRP A 168 -4.97 -16.31 2.42
CA TRP A 168 -5.56 -15.08 1.88
C TRP A 168 -6.19 -15.38 0.51
N ALA A 169 -7.35 -14.80 0.23
CA ALA A 169 -7.97 -14.89 -1.09
C ALA A 169 -7.36 -13.83 -2.02
N SER A 170 -6.46 -14.22 -2.93
CA SER A 170 -5.80 -13.31 -3.86
C SER A 170 -5.79 -13.86 -5.29
N VAL A 171 -6.00 -12.97 -6.26
CA VAL A 171 -5.88 -13.31 -7.70
C VAL A 171 -4.43 -13.58 -8.11
N HIS A 172 -3.47 -13.15 -7.29
CA HIS A 172 -2.04 -13.34 -7.49
C HIS A 172 -1.50 -14.62 -6.85
N ALA A 173 -2.35 -15.41 -6.18
CA ALA A 173 -1.94 -16.68 -5.58
C ALA A 173 -1.59 -17.69 -6.69
N PHE A 174 -0.38 -18.26 -6.64
CA PHE A 174 0.13 -19.17 -7.67
C PHE A 174 -0.46 -20.58 -7.61
N VAL A 175 -1.14 -20.92 -6.53
CA VAL A 175 -1.89 -22.17 -6.34
C VAL A 175 -3.13 -21.79 -5.54
N ALA A 176 -4.31 -22.29 -5.92
CA ALA A 176 -5.57 -22.16 -5.17
C ALA A 176 -6.03 -23.57 -4.80
N SER A 177 -6.25 -23.88 -3.51
CA SER A 177 -6.86 -25.15 -3.10
C SER A 177 -8.37 -24.98 -2.91
N GLU A 178 -9.18 -25.84 -3.54
CA GLU A 178 -10.65 -25.84 -3.46
C GLU A 178 -11.20 -26.46 -2.17
N ASN A 179 -10.34 -26.79 -1.19
CA ASN A 179 -10.76 -27.53 -0.01
C ASN A 179 -11.38 -26.57 1.01
N GLY A 180 -12.72 -26.52 1.03
CA GLY A 180 -13.55 -25.75 1.95
C GLY A 180 -13.49 -26.21 3.41
N GLU A 181 -12.30 -26.34 3.99
CA GLU A 181 -12.14 -26.49 5.44
C GLU A 181 -12.46 -25.17 6.15
N VAL A 182 -13.15 -25.26 7.29
CA VAL A 182 -13.44 -24.11 8.15
C VAL A 182 -12.13 -23.66 8.81
N LEU A 183 -11.42 -22.77 8.15
CA LEU A 183 -10.14 -22.24 8.62
C LEU A 183 -10.35 -21.27 9.80
N ALA A 184 -9.40 -21.22 10.74
CA ALA A 184 -9.43 -20.31 11.89
C ALA A 184 -9.49 -18.84 11.45
N SER A 185 -10.27 -17.97 12.11
CA SER A 185 -10.51 -16.58 11.67
C SER A 185 -9.26 -15.67 11.66
N ASP A 186 -8.20 -16.00 12.41
CA ASP A 186 -6.94 -15.24 12.39
C ASP A 186 -5.98 -15.76 11.31
N ALA A 187 -5.46 -14.86 10.48
CA ALA A 187 -4.57 -15.18 9.36
C ALA A 187 -3.31 -15.95 9.78
N TYR A 188 -2.67 -15.59 10.90
CA TYR A 188 -1.45 -16.28 11.33
C TYR A 188 -1.73 -17.64 11.97
N ILE A 189 -2.91 -17.86 12.56
CA ILE A 189 -3.31 -19.20 13.01
C ILE A 189 -3.48 -20.14 11.81
N ARG A 190 -4.03 -19.65 10.68
CA ARG A 190 -4.10 -20.43 9.43
C ARG A 190 -2.72 -20.72 8.85
N VAL A 191 -1.78 -19.76 8.91
CA VAL A 191 -0.39 -20.03 8.54
C VAL A 191 0.19 -21.18 9.36
N LEU A 192 -0.11 -21.22 10.67
CA LEU A 192 0.33 -22.30 11.55
C LEU A 192 -0.36 -23.64 11.25
N SER A 193 -1.58 -23.66 10.73
CA SER A 193 -2.26 -24.91 10.38
C SER A 193 -1.65 -25.60 9.16
N LEU A 194 -0.88 -24.91 8.33
CA LEU A 194 -0.18 -25.49 7.17
C LEU A 194 1.01 -26.40 7.53
N TRP A 195 1.20 -26.75 8.80
CA TRP A 195 2.37 -27.51 9.26
C TRP A 195 2.47 -28.93 8.69
N ASP A 196 1.35 -29.52 8.31
CA ASP A 196 1.25 -30.87 7.74
C ASP A 196 1.14 -30.88 6.21
N SER A 197 1.14 -29.70 5.57
CA SER A 197 0.98 -29.53 4.11
C SER A 197 2.27 -29.82 3.31
N GLY A 198 3.11 -30.73 3.79
CA GLY A 198 4.34 -31.16 3.13
C GLY A 198 5.43 -30.07 3.06
N VAL A 199 6.19 -30.06 1.94
CA VAL A 199 7.34 -29.15 1.76
C VAL A 199 6.88 -27.69 1.57
N GLU A 200 5.72 -27.49 0.93
CA GLU A 200 5.12 -26.18 0.72
C GLU A 200 4.73 -25.53 2.05
N GLY A 201 4.05 -26.29 2.92
CA GLY A 201 3.74 -25.87 4.29
C GLY A 201 4.99 -25.54 5.11
N ALA A 202 6.04 -26.35 4.98
CA ALA A 202 7.33 -26.11 5.66
C ALA A 202 8.02 -24.81 5.19
N GLU A 203 7.94 -24.47 3.89
CA GLU A 203 8.45 -23.21 3.36
C GLU A 203 7.71 -22.02 3.97
N VAL A 204 6.37 -22.05 3.95
CA VAL A 204 5.51 -21.00 4.50
C VAL A 204 5.79 -20.78 5.99
N LEU A 205 5.85 -21.85 6.78
CA LEU A 205 6.18 -21.77 8.20
C LEU A 205 7.60 -21.22 8.45
N LEU A 206 8.58 -21.58 7.62
CA LEU A 206 9.92 -21.03 7.72
C LEU A 206 9.91 -19.51 7.51
N GLN A 207 9.22 -19.03 6.47
CA GLN A 207 9.11 -17.59 6.20
C GLN A 207 8.47 -16.86 7.39
N PHE A 208 7.42 -17.45 7.98
CA PHE A 208 6.78 -16.94 9.18
C PHE A 208 7.74 -16.88 10.39
N VAL A 209 8.51 -17.95 10.62
CA VAL A 209 9.52 -17.99 11.70
C VAL A 209 10.62 -16.95 11.48
N VAL A 210 11.13 -16.78 10.25
CA VAL A 210 12.16 -15.78 9.95
C VAL A 210 11.64 -14.35 10.20
N MET A 211 10.39 -14.08 9.81
CA MET A 211 9.72 -12.81 10.11
C MET A 211 9.69 -12.55 11.62
N ILE A 212 9.24 -13.54 12.42
CA ILE A 212 9.18 -13.43 13.89
C ILE A 212 10.58 -13.19 14.48
N VAL A 213 11.60 -13.92 14.01
CA VAL A 213 12.98 -13.76 14.47
C VAL A 213 13.49 -12.34 14.23
N PHE A 214 13.19 -11.74 13.08
CA PHE A 214 13.55 -10.34 12.82
C PHE A 214 12.83 -9.36 13.73
N ILE A 215 11.53 -9.54 13.97
CA ILE A 215 10.74 -8.69 14.89
C ILE A 215 11.29 -8.79 16.32
N ILE A 216 11.52 -10.01 16.82
CA ILE A 216 12.09 -10.26 18.15
C ILE A 216 13.49 -9.66 18.25
N SER A 217 14.35 -9.88 17.26
CA SER A 217 15.72 -9.36 17.24
C SER A 217 15.73 -7.83 17.27
N ALA A 218 14.85 -7.18 16.51
CA ALA A 218 14.72 -5.73 16.48
C ALA A 218 14.26 -5.17 17.83
N THR A 219 13.22 -5.78 18.40
CA THR A 219 12.63 -5.41 19.68
C THR A 219 13.63 -5.57 20.83
N TYR A 220 14.26 -6.73 20.90
CA TYR A 220 15.22 -7.06 21.94
C TYR A 220 16.46 -6.19 21.88
N TRP A 221 17.03 -5.99 20.68
CA TRP A 221 18.19 -5.14 20.49
C TRP A 221 17.91 -3.70 20.95
N LEU A 222 16.78 -3.14 20.53
CA LEU A 222 16.40 -1.79 20.91
C LEU A 222 16.18 -1.64 22.42
N GLY A 223 15.44 -2.59 23.01
CA GLY A 223 15.20 -2.59 24.46
C GLY A 223 16.51 -2.64 25.25
N ARG A 224 17.46 -3.49 24.85
CA ARG A 224 18.81 -3.51 25.46
C ARG A 224 19.59 -2.22 25.24
N TYR A 225 19.64 -1.75 23.99
CA TYR A 225 20.38 -0.53 23.65
C TYR A 225 19.88 0.68 24.46
N ARG A 226 18.57 0.76 24.73
CA ARG A 226 17.97 1.78 25.59
C ARG A 226 18.23 1.54 27.07
N ALA A 227 18.03 0.31 27.55
CA ALA A 227 18.29 -0.04 28.95
C ALA A 227 19.75 0.25 29.36
N ASP A 228 20.73 -0.04 28.50
CA ASP A 228 22.15 0.25 28.76
C ASP A 228 22.38 1.76 28.91
N LYS A 229 21.69 2.60 28.13
CA LYS A 229 21.77 4.07 28.30
C LYS A 229 21.12 4.56 29.58
N ILE A 230 20.00 3.97 29.96
CA ILE A 230 19.28 4.28 31.20
C ILE A 230 20.14 3.92 32.42
N LEU A 231 20.82 2.77 32.39
CA LEU A 231 21.78 2.37 33.43
C LEU A 231 22.94 3.37 33.58
N ILE A 232 23.42 3.94 32.46
CA ILE A 232 24.48 4.95 32.46
C ILE A 232 23.98 6.30 32.96
N SER A 233 22.74 6.69 32.66
CA SER A 233 22.15 7.95 33.16
C SER A 233 21.73 7.88 34.63
N GLY A 234 21.62 6.68 35.20
CA GLY A 234 21.16 6.46 36.57
C GLY A 234 19.64 6.60 36.72
N GLU A 235 18.91 6.61 35.62
CA GLU A 235 17.45 6.64 35.63
C GLU A 235 16.88 5.23 35.88
N GLU A 236 15.74 5.14 36.56
CA GLU A 236 15.06 3.86 36.78
C GLU A 236 14.08 3.53 35.66
N ILE A 237 13.95 2.26 35.29
CA ILE A 237 12.96 1.75 34.33
C ILE A 237 11.58 1.65 35.01
N LEU A 238 10.47 1.58 34.25
CA LEU A 238 9.12 1.40 34.80
C LEU A 238 9.02 0.19 35.74
N LEU A 239 9.64 -0.93 35.37
CA LEU A 239 9.70 -2.15 36.18
C LEU A 239 10.42 -1.95 37.52
N THR A 240 11.40 -1.05 37.58
CA THR A 240 12.17 -0.76 38.79
C THR A 240 11.45 0.26 39.67
N SER A 241 10.91 1.32 39.06
CA SER A 241 10.24 2.41 39.77
C SER A 241 8.85 2.02 40.27
N ARG A 242 8.08 1.25 39.49
CA ARG A 242 6.69 0.83 39.82
C ARG A 242 6.43 -0.63 39.41
N PRO A 243 7.07 -1.61 40.07
CA PRO A 243 6.99 -3.03 39.68
C PRO A 243 5.55 -3.58 39.71
N ILE A 244 4.76 -3.18 40.71
CA ILE A 244 3.37 -3.62 40.86
C ILE A 244 2.52 -3.13 39.67
N LEU A 245 2.69 -1.86 39.28
CA LEU A 245 1.98 -1.28 38.14
C LEU A 245 2.33 -1.99 36.84
N GLY A 246 3.64 -2.18 36.58
CA GLY A 246 4.11 -2.91 35.41
C GLY A 246 3.56 -4.33 35.33
N PHE A 247 3.55 -5.05 36.46
CA PHE A 247 2.98 -6.40 36.55
C PHE A 247 1.49 -6.44 36.18
N PHE A 248 0.67 -5.54 36.73
CA PHE A 248 -0.77 -5.51 36.42
C PHE A 248 -1.06 -5.10 34.97
N ILE A 249 -0.27 -4.19 34.40
CA ILE A 249 -0.41 -3.84 32.98
C ILE A 249 -0.10 -5.05 32.10
N VAL A 250 1.01 -5.74 32.34
CA VAL A 250 1.37 -6.95 31.58
C VAL A 250 0.31 -8.02 31.74
N LEU A 251 -0.14 -8.30 32.97
CA LEU A 251 -1.17 -9.30 33.23
C LEU A 251 -2.48 -8.96 32.53
N GLY A 252 -2.90 -7.69 32.59
CA GLY A 252 -4.12 -7.21 31.94
C GLY A 252 -4.05 -7.33 30.42
N ILE A 253 -2.94 -6.90 29.81
CA ILE A 253 -2.74 -7.02 28.36
C ILE A 253 -2.64 -8.49 27.92
N ILE A 254 -1.88 -9.32 28.62
CA ILE A 254 -1.79 -10.77 28.34
C ILE A 254 -3.19 -11.42 28.45
N SER A 255 -4.01 -11.03 29.43
CA SER A 255 -5.37 -11.55 29.58
C SER A 255 -6.26 -11.16 28.41
N ILE A 256 -6.14 -9.93 27.91
CA ILE A 256 -6.85 -9.47 26.70
C ILE A 256 -6.39 -10.28 25.48
N LEU A 257 -5.09 -10.45 25.30
CA LEU A 257 -4.54 -11.21 24.17
C LEU A 257 -5.02 -12.67 24.17
N ILE A 258 -4.97 -13.35 25.33
CA ILE A 258 -5.49 -14.72 25.47
C ILE A 258 -6.98 -14.79 25.19
N LYS A 259 -7.76 -13.83 25.71
CA LYS A 259 -9.22 -13.80 25.50
C LYS A 259 -9.60 -13.56 24.04
N SER A 260 -8.88 -12.67 23.37
CA SER A 260 -9.13 -12.35 21.96
C SER A 260 -8.83 -13.51 21.02
N GLY A 261 -7.86 -14.37 21.38
CA GLY A 261 -7.37 -15.43 20.50
C GLY A 261 -6.65 -14.92 19.24
N SER A 262 -6.44 -13.62 19.06
CA SER A 262 -5.79 -13.08 17.87
C SER A 262 -4.26 -13.13 17.99
N LEU A 263 -3.64 -13.99 17.17
CA LEU A 263 -2.19 -14.05 17.04
C LEU A 263 -1.66 -12.81 16.31
N SER A 264 -2.44 -12.23 15.40
CA SER A 264 -2.15 -10.97 14.70
C SER A 264 -1.91 -9.81 15.68
N VAL A 265 -2.85 -9.60 16.60
CA VAL A 265 -2.73 -8.54 17.62
C VAL A 265 -1.61 -8.85 18.60
N THR A 266 -1.45 -10.12 18.99
CA THR A 266 -0.38 -10.55 19.88
C THR A 266 1.01 -10.23 19.30
N LEU A 267 1.24 -10.55 18.02
CA LEU A 267 2.51 -10.29 17.34
C LEU A 267 2.85 -8.79 17.30
N LEU A 268 1.85 -7.93 17.06
CA LEU A 268 2.05 -6.49 16.93
C LEU A 268 2.13 -5.76 18.27
N LEU A 269 1.38 -6.21 19.30
CA LEU A 269 1.27 -5.52 20.58
C LEU A 269 2.37 -5.92 21.59
N LEU A 270 2.91 -7.14 21.52
CA LEU A 270 3.96 -7.57 22.44
C LEU A 270 5.26 -6.75 22.32
N PRO A 271 5.76 -6.39 21.12
CA PRO A 271 6.93 -5.54 20.98
C PRO A 271 6.84 -4.17 21.68
N PRO A 272 5.83 -3.31 21.44
CA PRO A 272 5.71 -2.05 22.15
C PRO A 272 5.44 -2.23 23.64
N LEU A 273 4.74 -3.29 24.07
CA LEU A 273 4.59 -3.61 25.50
C LEU A 273 5.95 -3.90 26.14
N PHE A 274 6.78 -4.74 25.51
CA PHE A 274 8.14 -5.02 25.98
C PHE A 274 8.99 -3.75 26.06
N LEU A 275 8.93 -2.90 25.03
CA LEU A 275 9.72 -1.68 24.96
C LEU A 275 9.26 -0.63 25.98
N MET A 276 7.95 -0.50 26.20
CA MET A 276 7.39 0.34 27.26
C MET A 276 7.94 -0.04 28.64
N LEU A 277 8.20 -1.33 28.88
CA LEU A 277 8.75 -1.82 30.13
C LEU A 277 10.26 -1.62 30.27
N HIS A 278 10.99 -1.30 29.20
CA HIS A 278 12.46 -1.22 29.19
C HIS A 278 13.01 0.17 28.77
N ASP A 279 12.17 1.07 28.26
CA ASP A 279 12.57 2.38 27.74
C ASP A 279 11.78 3.51 28.43
N ARG A 280 12.45 4.26 29.33
CA ARG A 280 11.88 5.44 30.02
C ARG A 280 12.03 6.74 29.22
N ASP A 281 13.04 6.86 28.36
CA ASP A 281 13.27 8.06 27.52
C ASP A 281 12.05 8.40 26.65
N GLN A 282 11.26 7.38 26.31
CA GLN A 282 10.14 7.44 25.38
C GLN A 282 8.83 7.01 26.06
N SER A 283 8.60 7.50 27.28
CA SER A 283 7.44 7.16 28.13
C SER A 283 6.07 7.36 27.48
N LEU A 284 5.95 8.25 26.49
CA LEU A 284 4.71 8.48 25.74
C LEU A 284 4.63 7.69 24.43
N LEU A 285 5.76 7.41 23.78
CA LEU A 285 5.79 6.79 22.44
C LEU A 285 5.22 5.38 22.48
N TRP A 286 5.73 4.52 23.36
CA TRP A 286 5.34 3.11 23.41
C TRP A 286 3.88 2.88 23.80
N PRO A 287 3.35 3.56 24.83
CA PRO A 287 1.91 3.59 25.07
C PRO A 287 1.12 4.07 23.86
N SER A 288 1.56 5.14 23.18
CA SER A 288 0.85 5.66 22.00
C SER A 288 0.81 4.66 20.85
N VAL A 289 1.94 3.98 20.56
CA VAL A 289 1.99 2.92 19.54
C VAL A 289 1.06 1.76 19.91
N GLY A 290 1.08 1.32 21.17
CA GLY A 290 0.19 0.26 21.63
C GLY A 290 -1.30 0.65 21.59
N VAL A 291 -1.64 1.90 21.94
CA VAL A 291 -3.00 2.45 21.80
C VAL A 291 -3.44 2.47 20.34
N VAL A 292 -2.57 2.90 19.43
CA VAL A 292 -2.84 2.89 17.98
C VAL A 292 -3.10 1.47 17.49
N ILE A 293 -2.29 0.49 17.92
CA ILE A 293 -2.51 -0.92 17.58
C ILE A 293 -3.88 -1.38 18.09
N LEU A 294 -4.21 -1.17 19.37
CA LEU A 294 -5.50 -1.59 19.95
C LEU A 294 -6.70 -0.92 19.26
N LEU A 295 -6.57 0.36 18.92
CA LEU A 295 -7.58 1.10 18.20
C LEU A 295 -7.81 0.51 16.80
N PHE A 296 -6.73 0.27 16.06
CA PHE A 296 -6.81 -0.29 14.71
C PHE A 296 -7.26 -1.75 14.73
N SER A 297 -6.83 -2.54 15.72
CA SER A 297 -7.31 -3.91 15.94
C SER A 297 -8.82 -3.94 16.14
N ARG A 298 -9.38 -2.96 16.85
CA ARG A 298 -10.83 -2.83 16.96
C ARG A 298 -11.47 -2.49 15.61
N TRP A 299 -10.87 -1.59 14.84
CA TRP A 299 -11.41 -1.17 13.54
C TRP A 299 -11.34 -2.25 12.48
N SER A 300 -10.35 -3.14 12.55
CA SER A 300 -10.19 -4.29 11.67
C SER A 300 -10.75 -5.59 12.29
N TRP A 301 -11.67 -5.49 13.25
CA TRP A 301 -12.37 -6.62 13.88
C TRP A 301 -11.52 -7.70 14.58
N HIS A 302 -10.26 -7.43 14.88
CA HIS A 302 -9.43 -8.35 15.68
C HIS A 302 -9.74 -8.30 17.18
N LEU A 303 -10.34 -7.22 17.67
CA LEU A 303 -10.70 -7.04 19.08
C LEU A 303 -12.11 -6.48 19.26
N ASP A 304 -12.76 -6.88 20.36
CA ASP A 304 -14.00 -6.26 20.80
C ASP A 304 -13.78 -4.85 21.38
N SER A 305 -14.83 -4.01 21.33
CA SER A 305 -14.77 -2.62 21.82
C SER A 305 -14.32 -2.52 23.28
N ILE A 306 -14.79 -3.44 24.14
CA ILE A 306 -14.47 -3.45 25.57
C ILE A 306 -13.00 -3.81 25.79
N GLU A 307 -12.50 -4.80 25.06
CA GLU A 307 -11.12 -5.29 25.16
C GLU A 307 -10.12 -4.21 24.72
N ALA A 308 -10.38 -3.59 23.56
CA ALA A 308 -9.59 -2.47 23.07
C ALA A 308 -9.63 -1.30 24.06
N GLY A 309 -10.82 -0.95 24.58
CA GLY A 309 -11.01 0.12 25.56
C GLY A 309 -10.19 -0.08 26.85
N ILE A 310 -10.30 -1.27 27.46
CA ILE A 310 -9.54 -1.61 28.67
C ILE A 310 -8.05 -1.63 28.38
N GLY A 311 -7.62 -2.23 27.27
CA GLY A 311 -6.21 -2.28 26.89
C GLY A 311 -5.61 -0.88 26.70
N MET A 312 -6.32 0.03 26.04
CA MET A 312 -5.87 1.42 25.87
C MET A 312 -5.72 2.13 27.22
N CYS A 313 -6.69 1.95 28.13
CA CYS A 313 -6.59 2.50 29.48
C CYS A 313 -5.38 1.95 30.25
N LEU A 314 -5.11 0.64 30.16
CA LEU A 314 -3.95 0.01 30.80
C LEU A 314 -2.62 0.56 30.29
N LEU A 315 -2.50 0.76 28.97
CA LEU A 315 -1.28 1.31 28.37
C LEU A 315 -1.05 2.78 28.72
N LEU A 316 -2.12 3.57 28.85
CA LEU A 316 -2.03 4.98 29.23
C LEU A 316 -1.83 5.21 30.73
N LEU A 317 -2.06 4.19 31.56
CA LEU A 317 -2.02 4.29 33.02
C LEU A 317 -0.66 4.78 33.59
N PRO A 318 0.51 4.34 33.09
CA PRO A 318 1.79 4.87 33.55
C PRO A 318 1.91 6.38 33.35
N TRP A 319 1.43 6.88 32.21
CA TRP A 319 1.47 8.31 31.89
C TRP A 319 0.47 9.11 32.74
N LEU A 320 -0.74 8.59 32.95
CA LEU A 320 -1.75 9.24 33.81
C LEU A 320 -1.30 9.37 35.27
N LEU A 321 -0.46 8.44 35.73
CA LEU A 321 0.07 8.41 37.10
C LEU A 321 1.48 9.04 37.21
N ALA A 322 2.07 9.51 36.13
CA ALA A 322 3.40 10.11 36.14
C ALA A 322 3.37 11.50 36.81
N SER A 323 4.44 11.90 37.47
CA SER A 323 4.51 13.22 38.12
C SER A 323 4.71 14.35 37.09
N ASP A 324 4.45 15.61 37.47
CA ASP A 324 4.64 16.78 36.60
C ASP A 324 6.10 16.92 36.10
N GLU A 325 7.08 16.45 36.88
CA GLU A 325 8.49 16.43 36.49
C GLU A 325 8.80 15.35 35.43
N GLU A 326 8.06 14.24 35.44
CA GLU A 326 8.19 13.11 34.48
C GLU A 326 7.45 13.34 33.16
N THR A 327 6.54 14.33 33.12
CA THR A 327 5.59 14.55 32.01
C THR A 327 5.86 15.84 31.23
N ASN A 328 7.09 16.38 31.26
CA ASN A 328 7.45 17.60 30.55
C ASN A 328 7.38 17.44 29.01
N VAL A 329 6.17 17.46 28.46
CA VAL A 329 5.90 17.40 27.02
C VAL A 329 6.13 18.78 26.44
N ASN A 330 7.34 19.01 25.94
CA ASN A 330 7.61 20.20 25.13
C ASN A 330 6.78 20.13 23.85
N ILE A 331 5.89 21.09 23.65
CA ILE A 331 5.12 21.23 22.40
C ILE A 331 6.13 21.38 21.26
N PRO A 332 6.19 20.44 20.29
CA PRO A 332 7.17 20.51 19.23
C PRO A 332 6.92 21.76 18.37
N SER A 333 8.01 22.40 17.93
CA SER A 333 7.90 23.45 16.92
C SER A 333 7.26 22.89 15.64
N LEU A 334 6.57 23.73 14.85
CA LEU A 334 6.02 23.29 13.55
C LEU A 334 7.06 22.62 12.64
N SER A 335 8.31 23.09 12.67
CA SER A 335 9.42 22.47 11.94
C SER A 335 9.77 21.08 12.47
N THR A 336 9.76 20.90 13.79
CA THR A 336 9.98 19.58 14.40
C THR A 336 8.82 18.66 14.03
N PHE A 337 7.58 19.13 14.16
CA PHE A 337 6.38 18.39 13.78
C PHE A 337 6.47 17.89 12.33
N ALA A 338 6.79 18.76 11.36
CA ALA A 338 6.90 18.40 9.95
C ALA A 338 7.95 17.30 9.67
N LEU A 339 8.97 17.15 10.52
CA LEU A 339 10.05 16.18 10.35
C LEU A 339 9.81 14.87 11.13
N TYR A 340 8.88 14.86 12.08
CA TYR A 340 8.48 13.67 12.85
C TYR A 340 7.21 13.01 12.30
N VAL A 341 6.29 13.79 11.72
CA VAL A 341 5.05 13.26 11.15
C VAL A 341 5.25 12.19 10.09
N PRO A 342 6.25 12.26 9.17
CA PRO A 342 6.50 11.15 8.25
C PRO A 342 6.79 9.82 8.95
N LEU A 343 7.44 9.86 10.12
CA LEU A 343 7.72 8.67 10.92
C LEU A 343 6.49 8.18 11.68
N ALA A 344 5.82 9.07 12.41
CA ALA A 344 4.66 8.71 13.23
C ALA A 344 3.44 8.38 12.36
N GLY A 345 3.05 9.27 11.45
CA GLY A 345 1.93 9.08 10.55
C GLY A 345 2.16 7.94 9.56
N GLY A 346 3.37 7.81 9.00
CA GLY A 346 3.72 6.69 8.12
C GLY A 346 3.76 5.35 8.87
N GLY A 347 4.26 5.33 10.10
CA GLY A 347 4.24 4.15 10.97
C GLY A 347 2.83 3.73 11.34
N SER A 348 1.96 4.69 11.69
CA SER A 348 0.54 4.42 11.92
C SER A 348 -0.14 3.89 10.65
N PHE A 349 0.11 4.50 9.48
CA PHE A 349 -0.47 4.02 8.23
C PHE A 349 -0.03 2.58 7.92
N LEU A 350 1.24 2.25 8.12
CA LEU A 350 1.75 0.88 8.00
C LEU A 350 1.02 -0.10 8.93
N ILE A 351 0.84 0.26 10.21
CA ILE A 351 0.14 -0.61 11.18
C ILE A 351 -1.33 -0.81 10.77
N LEU A 352 -2.01 0.25 10.32
CA LEU A 352 -3.39 0.18 9.84
C LEU A 352 -3.50 -0.78 8.65
N THR A 353 -2.67 -0.58 7.62
CA THR A 353 -2.64 -1.44 6.43
C THR A 353 -2.32 -2.89 6.79
N TRP A 354 -1.38 -3.12 7.70
CA TRP A 354 -1.01 -4.48 8.11
C TRP A 354 -2.16 -5.18 8.86
N LEU A 355 -2.82 -4.51 9.80
CA LEU A 355 -3.95 -5.11 10.54
C LEU A 355 -5.15 -5.41 9.64
N LEU A 356 -5.44 -4.53 8.67
CA LEU A 356 -6.50 -4.74 7.70
C LEU A 356 -6.21 -5.91 6.76
N LEU A 357 -4.96 -6.05 6.28
CA LEU A 357 -4.54 -7.21 5.50
C LEU A 357 -4.71 -8.52 6.28
N LEU A 358 -4.48 -8.50 7.59
CA LEU A 358 -4.68 -9.67 8.45
C LEU A 358 -6.16 -9.95 8.75
N ALA A 359 -7.04 -8.97 8.56
CA ALA A 359 -8.49 -9.07 8.77
C ALA A 359 -9.28 -9.38 7.48
N GLU A 360 -8.65 -9.24 6.31
CA GLU A 360 -9.28 -9.31 4.98
C GLU A 360 -10.11 -10.56 4.71
N ILE A 361 -9.78 -11.66 5.39
CA ILE A 361 -10.40 -12.96 5.14
C ILE A 361 -11.84 -13.03 5.68
N ASP A 362 -12.19 -12.22 6.69
CA ASP A 362 -13.57 -12.06 7.18
C ASP A 362 -14.32 -10.92 6.46
N GLY A 363 -13.70 -10.33 5.44
CA GLY A 363 -14.10 -9.10 4.75
C GLY A 363 -13.19 -7.94 5.15
N SER A 364 -12.43 -7.40 4.20
CA SER A 364 -11.81 -6.09 4.42
C SER A 364 -12.92 -5.05 4.61
N SER A 365 -12.68 -4.00 5.40
CA SER A 365 -13.52 -2.79 5.32
C SER A 365 -12.73 -1.70 4.62
N PRO A 366 -12.86 -1.64 3.28
CA PRO A 366 -12.39 -0.50 2.50
C PRO A 366 -12.89 0.82 3.08
N GLU A 367 -14.10 0.86 3.62
CA GLU A 367 -14.70 2.06 4.22
C GLU A 367 -13.90 2.53 5.44
N ALA A 368 -13.50 1.61 6.31
CA ALA A 368 -12.64 1.92 7.46
C ALA A 368 -11.25 2.37 6.99
N HIS A 369 -10.67 1.70 5.99
CA HIS A 369 -9.38 2.11 5.42
C HIS A 369 -9.44 3.53 4.83
N GLU A 370 -10.48 3.84 4.07
CA GLU A 370 -10.70 5.17 3.49
C GLU A 370 -10.90 6.22 4.58
N ALA A 371 -11.78 5.99 5.55
CA ALA A 371 -12.09 6.94 6.61
C ALA A 371 -10.89 7.24 7.51
N PHE A 372 -10.22 6.20 8.03
CA PHE A 372 -9.10 6.40 8.95
C PHE A 372 -7.80 6.73 8.24
N GLY A 373 -7.57 6.12 7.07
CA GLY A 373 -6.48 6.48 6.18
C GLY A 373 -6.55 7.94 5.77
N SER A 374 -7.75 8.51 5.60
CA SER A 374 -7.90 9.92 5.25
C SER A 374 -7.29 10.87 6.28
N ILE A 375 -7.44 10.57 7.57
CA ILE A 375 -6.91 11.39 8.66
C ILE A 375 -5.38 11.31 8.67
N LEU A 376 -4.83 10.12 8.44
CA LEU A 376 -3.37 9.90 8.38
C LEU A 376 -2.75 10.58 7.16
N ILE A 377 -3.40 10.49 6.00
CA ILE A 377 -2.96 11.16 4.76
C ILE A 377 -3.05 12.69 4.92
N ALA A 378 -4.12 13.22 5.52
CA ALA A 378 -4.24 14.65 5.81
C ALA A 378 -3.11 15.12 6.75
N LEU A 379 -2.77 14.32 7.78
CA LEU A 379 -1.65 14.60 8.67
C LEU A 379 -0.32 14.64 7.90
N LEU A 380 -0.03 13.64 7.07
CA LEU A 380 1.17 13.58 6.23
C LEU A 380 1.23 14.76 5.24
N SER A 381 0.11 15.11 4.60
CA SER A 381 -0.01 16.26 3.71
C SER A 381 0.25 17.57 4.45
N SER A 382 -0.28 17.74 5.66
CA SER A 382 -0.03 18.93 6.48
C SER A 382 1.45 19.09 6.85
N ALA A 383 2.16 18.00 7.12
CA ALA A 383 3.59 18.03 7.37
C ALA A 383 4.38 18.44 6.12
N LEU A 384 4.00 17.91 4.96
CA LEU A 384 4.61 18.29 3.69
C LEU A 384 4.31 19.75 3.30
N LEU A 385 3.14 20.26 3.64
CA LEU A 385 2.78 21.68 3.49
C LEU A 385 3.70 22.55 4.34
N ILE A 386 3.86 22.22 5.63
CA ILE A 386 4.76 22.94 6.54
C ILE A 386 6.20 22.92 6.02
N TYR A 387 6.66 21.76 5.53
CA TYR A 387 7.98 21.60 4.94
C TYR A 387 8.16 22.47 3.69
N SER A 388 7.16 22.48 2.80
CA SER A 388 7.18 23.27 1.57
C SER A 388 7.17 24.77 1.88
N LEU A 389 6.48 25.17 2.94
CA LEU A 389 6.44 26.53 3.46
C LEU A 389 7.58 26.87 4.43
N ARG A 390 8.68 26.10 4.47
CA ARG A 390 9.82 26.37 5.38
C ARG A 390 10.46 27.75 5.22
N ARG A 391 10.35 28.35 4.03
CA ARG A 391 10.84 29.71 3.74
C ARG A 391 9.85 30.81 4.13
N ALA A 392 8.61 30.47 4.43
CA ALA A 392 7.58 31.42 4.85
C ALA A 392 7.73 31.78 6.33
N THR A 393 7.18 32.94 6.71
CA THR A 393 7.14 33.39 8.11
C THR A 393 6.33 32.44 8.98
N LYS A 394 6.57 32.46 10.31
CA LYS A 394 5.79 31.64 11.27
C LYS A 394 4.29 31.95 11.17
N PHE A 395 3.94 33.23 11.03
CA PHE A 395 2.55 33.67 10.86
C PHE A 395 1.92 33.07 9.61
N GLN A 396 2.58 33.15 8.45
CA GLN A 396 2.07 32.58 7.20
C GLN A 396 1.85 31.07 7.32
N ARG A 397 2.77 30.32 7.91
CA ARG A 397 2.62 28.87 8.12
C ARG A 397 1.38 28.53 8.95
N TRP A 398 1.20 29.21 10.07
CA TRP A 398 0.01 29.00 10.92
C TRP A 398 -1.28 29.45 10.21
N ALA A 399 -1.27 30.59 9.54
CA ALA A 399 -2.43 31.09 8.81
C ALA A 399 -2.88 30.11 7.71
N THR A 400 -1.94 29.57 6.94
CA THR A 400 -2.24 28.57 5.91
C THR A 400 -2.76 27.27 6.51
N LEU A 401 -2.19 26.78 7.62
CA LEU A 401 -2.69 25.59 8.31
C LEU A 401 -4.11 25.77 8.85
N ILE A 402 -4.37 26.89 9.53
CA ILE A 402 -5.71 27.19 10.07
C ILE A 402 -6.71 27.33 8.92
N LEU A 403 -6.34 28.02 7.84
CA LEU A 403 -7.19 28.13 6.66
C LEU A 403 -7.45 26.77 6.02
N ALA A 404 -6.44 25.91 5.91
CA ALA A 404 -6.59 24.56 5.37
C ALA A 404 -7.52 23.70 6.23
N ILE A 405 -7.40 23.75 7.56
CA ILE A 405 -8.32 23.07 8.49
C ILE A 405 -9.75 23.60 8.31
N VAL A 406 -9.94 24.91 8.37
CA VAL A 406 -11.27 25.51 8.24
C VAL A 406 -11.89 25.15 6.89
N PHE A 407 -11.12 25.24 5.81
CA PHE A 407 -11.59 24.91 4.47
C PHE A 407 -11.86 23.42 4.30
N SER A 408 -11.05 22.52 4.88
CA SER A 408 -11.25 21.07 4.77
C SER A 408 -12.54 20.63 5.46
N PHE A 409 -12.80 21.14 6.68
CA PHE A 409 -14.03 20.84 7.40
C PHE A 409 -15.24 21.52 6.74
N SER A 410 -15.10 22.76 6.29
CA SER A 410 -16.19 23.46 5.60
C SER A 410 -16.56 22.79 4.28
N ALA A 411 -15.56 22.35 3.50
CA ALA A 411 -15.79 21.60 2.26
C ALA A 411 -16.41 20.23 2.53
N ALA A 412 -15.99 19.53 3.59
CA ALA A 412 -16.60 18.26 3.95
C ALA A 412 -18.08 18.41 4.35
N VAL A 413 -18.43 19.43 5.14
CA VAL A 413 -19.80 19.61 5.68
C VAL A 413 -20.74 20.32 4.70
N TYR A 414 -20.28 21.38 4.04
CA TYR A 414 -21.11 22.26 3.20
C TYR A 414 -20.81 22.15 1.71
N GLY A 415 -19.79 21.39 1.32
CA GLY A 415 -19.35 21.31 -0.08
C GLY A 415 -20.25 20.46 -0.98
N MET A 416 -21.33 19.88 -0.49
CA MET A 416 -22.24 19.05 -1.30
C MET A 416 -22.83 19.84 -2.48
N ASP A 417 -23.32 21.06 -2.23
CA ASP A 417 -23.95 21.88 -3.27
C ASP A 417 -22.95 22.76 -4.03
N LEU A 418 -21.84 23.13 -3.38
CA LEU A 418 -20.85 24.08 -3.91
C LEU A 418 -19.71 23.42 -4.71
N LEU A 419 -19.40 22.15 -4.41
CA LEU A 419 -18.33 21.38 -5.01
C LEU A 419 -18.85 19.96 -5.31
N PRO A 420 -19.63 19.79 -6.40
CA PRO A 420 -20.05 18.47 -6.84
C PRO A 420 -18.81 17.65 -7.18
N LEU A 421 -18.77 16.42 -6.69
CA LEU A 421 -17.70 15.46 -6.96
C LEU A 421 -18.23 14.38 -7.90
N PRO A 422 -17.37 13.83 -8.79
CA PRO A 422 -17.76 12.77 -9.71
C PRO A 422 -17.97 11.42 -8.98
N GLY A 423 -18.47 10.43 -9.72
CA GLY A 423 -18.64 9.06 -9.24
C GLY A 423 -19.68 8.92 -8.12
N ASN A 424 -19.42 8.00 -7.19
CA ASN A 424 -20.29 7.60 -6.08
C ASN A 424 -20.12 8.51 -4.84
N ALA A 425 -19.90 9.81 -5.02
CA ALA A 425 -19.69 10.76 -3.93
C ALA A 425 -20.82 10.78 -2.88
N ASN A 426 -22.05 10.48 -3.29
CA ASN A 426 -23.22 10.50 -2.42
C ASN A 426 -23.44 9.19 -1.65
N GLN A 427 -22.64 8.15 -1.91
CA GLN A 427 -22.79 6.85 -1.26
C GLN A 427 -22.42 6.93 0.22
N LEU A 428 -23.32 6.44 1.07
CA LEU A 428 -23.18 6.46 2.53
C LEU A 428 -22.18 5.39 3.00
N LEU A 429 -21.20 5.80 3.79
CA LEU A 429 -20.28 4.93 4.53
C LEU A 429 -20.79 4.68 5.95
N THR A 430 -21.51 5.65 6.52
CA THR A 430 -22.23 5.53 7.78
C THR A 430 -23.58 6.25 7.66
N GLN A 431 -24.38 6.26 8.72
CA GLN A 431 -25.67 6.96 8.74
C GLN A 431 -25.58 8.46 8.43
N SER A 432 -24.40 9.09 8.59
CA SER A 432 -24.21 10.54 8.40
C SER A 432 -23.02 10.94 7.54
N ILE A 433 -22.15 10.00 7.16
CA ILE A 433 -20.94 10.27 6.38
C ILE A 433 -21.03 9.54 5.04
N ASN A 434 -20.88 10.27 3.94
CA ASN A 434 -20.72 9.71 2.59
C ASN A 434 -19.27 9.79 2.11
N ARG A 435 -18.95 9.06 1.03
CA ARG A 435 -17.62 9.08 0.36
C ARG A 435 -17.17 10.50 -0.01
N GLY A 436 -18.13 11.35 -0.42
CA GLY A 436 -17.89 12.75 -0.76
C GLY A 436 -17.38 13.59 0.40
N HIS A 437 -17.82 13.36 1.64
CA HIS A 437 -17.31 14.06 2.82
C HIS A 437 -15.82 13.78 3.03
N ILE A 438 -15.42 12.50 2.95
CA ILE A 438 -14.02 12.08 3.10
C ILE A 438 -13.17 12.62 1.95
N SER A 439 -13.68 12.50 0.73
CA SER A 439 -12.96 12.94 -0.47
C SER A 439 -12.74 14.45 -0.48
N ARG A 440 -13.75 15.27 -0.13
CA ARG A 440 -13.58 16.73 -0.01
C ARG A 440 -12.58 17.10 1.09
N PHE A 441 -12.67 16.44 2.25
CA PHE A 441 -11.71 16.65 3.34
C PHE A 441 -10.28 16.41 2.86
N LEU A 442 -10.02 15.29 2.17
CA LEU A 442 -8.70 14.93 1.64
C LEU A 442 -8.22 15.83 0.51
N LEU A 443 -9.07 16.06 -0.50
CA LEU A 443 -8.72 16.85 -1.68
C LEU A 443 -8.29 18.26 -1.29
N VAL A 444 -8.94 18.88 -0.30
CA VAL A 444 -8.51 20.19 0.22
C VAL A 444 -7.06 20.15 0.71
N TRP A 445 -6.70 19.17 1.54
CA TRP A 445 -5.33 19.04 2.03
C TRP A 445 -4.34 18.81 0.90
N LEU A 446 -4.64 17.92 -0.04
CA LEU A 446 -3.74 17.59 -1.14
C LEU A 446 -3.55 18.77 -2.11
N ILE A 447 -4.65 19.45 -2.47
CA ILE A 447 -4.65 20.59 -3.39
C ILE A 447 -3.94 21.80 -2.77
N ILE A 448 -4.14 22.10 -1.48
CA ILE A 448 -3.43 23.22 -0.83
C ILE A 448 -1.91 22.94 -0.74
N THR A 449 -1.53 21.69 -0.54
CA THR A 449 -0.11 21.28 -0.42
C THR A 449 0.63 21.28 -1.76
N THR A 450 -0.07 21.00 -2.87
CA THR A 450 0.56 20.79 -4.18
C THR A 450 1.30 22.03 -4.71
N PRO A 451 0.72 23.25 -4.77
CA PRO A 451 1.41 24.40 -5.34
C PRO A 451 2.72 24.76 -4.62
N PRO A 452 2.78 24.84 -3.26
CA PRO A 452 4.05 25.03 -2.56
C PRO A 452 5.10 23.96 -2.87
N SER A 453 4.70 22.68 -2.94
CA SER A 453 5.62 21.58 -3.28
C SER A 453 6.12 21.65 -4.73
N VAL A 454 5.26 22.03 -5.68
CA VAL A 454 5.63 22.25 -7.09
C VAL A 454 6.57 23.44 -7.22
N VAL A 455 6.33 24.55 -6.51
CA VAL A 455 7.24 25.70 -6.47
C VAL A 455 8.63 25.28 -5.98
N ASP A 456 8.69 24.45 -4.95
CA ASP A 456 9.94 23.88 -4.46
C ASP A 456 10.65 23.02 -5.50
N LEU A 457 9.93 22.14 -6.19
CA LEU A 457 10.45 21.32 -7.28
C LEU A 457 11.02 22.20 -8.41
N VAL A 458 10.23 23.13 -8.95
CA VAL A 458 10.64 24.05 -10.02
C VAL A 458 11.85 24.87 -9.60
N SER A 459 11.89 25.34 -8.34
CA SER A 459 13.04 26.09 -7.83
C SER A 459 14.31 25.24 -7.79
N THR A 460 14.20 23.94 -7.46
CA THR A 460 15.32 23.00 -7.44
C THR A 460 15.77 22.64 -8.85
N ILE A 461 14.84 22.44 -9.79
CA ILE A 461 15.15 22.24 -11.22
C ILE A 461 15.94 23.43 -11.75
N ARG A 462 15.44 24.67 -11.58
CA ARG A 462 16.14 25.88 -12.04
C ARG A 462 17.56 26.00 -11.50
N LYS A 463 17.76 25.69 -10.21
CA LYS A 463 19.09 25.67 -9.57
C LYS A 463 19.99 24.56 -10.11
N SER A 464 19.42 23.40 -10.44
CA SER A 464 20.14 22.25 -10.99
C SER A 464 20.61 22.50 -12.42
N THR A 465 19.80 23.17 -13.24
CA THR A 465 20.10 23.49 -14.65
C THR A 465 21.09 24.65 -14.78
N SER A 466 21.10 25.59 -13.83
CA SER A 466 22.08 26.68 -13.75
C SER A 466 23.46 26.16 -13.30
N ARG A 467 24.16 25.46 -14.20
CA ARG A 467 25.53 24.95 -13.99
C ARG A 467 26.47 26.08 -13.56
N THR A 468 26.87 26.09 -12.30
CA THR A 468 28.02 26.87 -11.85
C THR A 468 29.07 25.92 -11.27
N ARG A 469 30.35 26.19 -11.57
CA ARG A 469 31.50 25.36 -11.13
C ARG A 469 31.64 25.26 -9.60
N LYS A 470 30.90 26.09 -8.84
CA LYS A 470 30.94 26.18 -7.37
C LYS A 470 29.87 25.34 -6.65
N ASN A 471 28.73 25.02 -7.26
CA ASN A 471 27.65 24.25 -6.63
C ASN A 471 27.14 23.15 -7.58
N PRO A 472 27.61 21.89 -7.45
CA PRO A 472 27.06 20.80 -8.25
C PRO A 472 25.58 20.58 -7.91
N PRO A 473 24.73 20.19 -8.89
CA PRO A 473 23.33 19.89 -8.64
C PRO A 473 23.21 18.75 -7.62
N SER A 474 22.45 18.97 -6.55
CA SER A 474 22.08 17.90 -5.63
C SER A 474 20.96 17.08 -6.26
N PHE A 475 21.33 16.11 -7.11
CA PHE A 475 20.38 15.17 -7.72
C PHE A 475 19.51 14.49 -6.66
N ARG A 476 20.02 14.27 -5.45
CA ARG A 476 19.23 13.72 -4.33
C ARG A 476 18.11 14.65 -3.89
N ARG A 477 18.39 15.95 -3.71
CA ARG A 477 17.36 16.94 -3.33
C ARG A 477 16.32 17.09 -4.44
N LEU A 478 16.75 17.07 -5.70
CA LEU A 478 15.84 17.04 -6.85
C LEU A 478 14.97 15.79 -6.81
N GLY A 479 15.56 14.62 -6.56
CA GLY A 479 14.85 13.35 -6.44
C GLY A 479 13.79 13.36 -5.35
N SER A 480 14.10 13.86 -4.16
CA SER A 480 13.12 14.00 -3.08
C SER A 480 11.98 14.96 -3.42
N HIS A 481 12.27 16.11 -4.02
CA HIS A 481 11.23 17.06 -4.42
C HIS A 481 10.34 16.49 -5.55
N LEU A 482 10.90 15.71 -6.47
CA LEU A 482 10.14 14.99 -7.50
C LEU A 482 9.19 13.97 -6.86
N ALA A 483 9.70 13.14 -5.94
CA ALA A 483 8.89 12.14 -5.25
C ALA A 483 7.77 12.77 -4.40
N HIS A 484 8.06 13.86 -3.68
CA HIS A 484 7.06 14.57 -2.88
C HIS A 484 5.98 15.26 -3.72
N ALA A 485 6.33 15.85 -4.87
CA ALA A 485 5.33 16.37 -5.78
C ALA A 485 4.52 15.21 -6.43
N GLY A 486 5.21 14.14 -6.80
CA GLY A 486 4.61 12.95 -7.40
C GLY A 486 3.55 12.31 -6.51
N ILE A 487 3.83 12.10 -5.23
CA ILE A 487 2.87 11.50 -4.29
C ILE A 487 1.61 12.36 -4.12
N LEU A 488 1.71 13.69 -4.21
CA LEU A 488 0.54 14.56 -4.14
C LEU A 488 -0.35 14.42 -5.38
N PHE A 489 0.22 14.42 -6.59
CA PHE A 489 -0.54 14.20 -7.82
C PHE A 489 -1.18 12.81 -7.83
N LEU A 490 -0.41 11.80 -7.44
CA LEU A 490 -0.88 10.42 -7.32
C LEU A 490 -2.08 10.34 -6.38
N LEU A 491 -1.98 10.88 -5.16
CA LEU A 491 -3.06 10.81 -4.17
C LEU A 491 -4.29 11.60 -4.60
N ILE A 492 -4.14 12.73 -5.32
CA ILE A 492 -5.28 13.46 -5.90
C ILE A 492 -5.99 12.58 -6.93
N GLY A 493 -5.24 12.00 -7.87
CA GLY A 493 -5.81 11.08 -8.85
C GLY A 493 -6.44 9.84 -8.20
N HIS A 494 -5.81 9.30 -7.16
CA HIS A 494 -6.30 8.14 -6.42
C HIS A 494 -7.65 8.45 -5.77
N VAL A 495 -7.78 9.55 -5.03
CA VAL A 495 -9.07 9.94 -4.42
C VAL A 495 -10.18 10.05 -5.47
N LEU A 496 -9.87 10.59 -6.65
CA LEU A 496 -10.85 10.75 -7.73
C LEU A 496 -11.22 9.44 -8.44
N THR A 497 -10.31 8.46 -8.48
CA THR A 497 -10.47 7.23 -9.28
C THR A 497 -10.71 5.96 -8.48
N THR A 498 -10.47 5.97 -7.17
CA THR A 498 -10.65 4.81 -6.29
C THR A 498 -11.59 5.12 -5.12
N THR A 499 -11.42 6.24 -4.42
CA THR A 499 -12.28 6.58 -3.28
C THR A 499 -13.68 7.03 -3.71
N LEU A 500 -13.76 7.73 -4.84
CA LEU A 500 -15.02 8.21 -5.42
C LEU A 500 -15.68 7.22 -6.38
N VAL A 501 -15.05 6.10 -6.72
CA VAL A 501 -15.59 5.11 -7.65
C VAL A 501 -15.79 3.80 -6.90
N ASP A 502 -17.03 3.52 -6.51
CA ASP A 502 -17.38 2.23 -5.91
C ASP A 502 -17.67 1.21 -7.01
N ARG A 503 -16.79 0.22 -7.12
CA ARG A 503 -16.84 -0.77 -8.20
C ARG A 503 -17.94 -1.82 -8.00
N VAL A 504 -18.54 -1.90 -6.82
CA VAL A 504 -19.65 -2.81 -6.51
C VAL A 504 -21.01 -2.13 -6.76
N ASP A 505 -21.03 -0.81 -6.98
CA ASP A 505 -22.28 -0.08 -7.21
C ASP A 505 -22.89 -0.45 -8.58
N PRO A 506 -24.15 -0.92 -8.62
CA PRO A 506 -24.80 -1.34 -9.86
C PRO A 506 -25.08 -0.18 -10.81
N SER A 507 -24.98 1.09 -10.37
CA SER A 507 -25.17 2.26 -11.23
C SER A 507 -24.18 2.35 -12.39
N HIS A 508 -23.01 1.71 -12.27
CA HIS A 508 -22.01 1.61 -13.35
C HIS A 508 -22.40 0.63 -14.46
N GLN A 509 -23.44 -0.18 -14.26
CA GLN A 509 -23.88 -1.19 -15.24
C GLN A 509 -25.01 -0.66 -16.12
N ILE A 510 -24.83 -0.75 -17.43
CA ILE A 510 -25.84 -0.45 -18.43
C ILE A 510 -26.08 -1.65 -19.34
N THR A 511 -27.26 -1.69 -19.96
CA THR A 511 -27.59 -2.67 -20.99
C THR A 511 -27.62 -1.96 -22.32
N LEU A 512 -26.73 -2.34 -23.23
CA LEU A 512 -26.74 -1.90 -24.62
C LEU A 512 -27.68 -2.79 -25.43
N ILE A 513 -28.41 -2.17 -26.35
CA ILE A 513 -29.22 -2.84 -27.36
C ILE A 513 -28.59 -2.50 -28.72
N ARG A 514 -28.48 -3.49 -29.62
CA ARG A 514 -27.87 -3.31 -30.95
C ARG A 514 -28.54 -2.15 -31.69
N ASP A 515 -27.73 -1.26 -32.26
CA ASP A 515 -28.14 -0.06 -33.01
C ASP A 515 -28.97 0.98 -32.21
N GLU A 516 -29.11 0.84 -30.89
CA GLU A 516 -29.77 1.82 -30.03
C GLU A 516 -28.76 2.57 -29.15
N SER A 517 -28.88 3.90 -29.12
CA SER A 517 -28.03 4.74 -28.27
C SER A 517 -28.54 4.79 -26.82
N VAL A 518 -27.70 4.35 -25.89
CA VAL A 518 -27.98 4.37 -24.45
C VAL A 518 -27.19 5.48 -23.79
N ARG A 519 -27.88 6.37 -23.05
CA ARG A 519 -27.22 7.43 -22.28
C ARG A 519 -26.69 6.89 -20.96
N HIS A 520 -25.43 7.18 -20.67
CA HIS A 520 -24.84 6.93 -19.35
C HIS A 520 -23.84 8.04 -19.01
N GLY A 521 -24.06 8.70 -17.86
CA GLY A 521 -23.32 9.92 -17.50
C GLY A 521 -23.48 11.02 -18.56
N ASP A 522 -22.34 11.52 -19.03
CA ASP A 522 -22.23 12.58 -20.03
C ASP A 522 -22.04 12.03 -21.46
N TYR A 523 -22.28 10.74 -21.69
CA TYR A 523 -22.07 10.11 -23.00
C TYR A 523 -23.26 9.25 -23.46
N TYR A 524 -23.32 9.03 -24.77
CA TYR A 524 -24.17 8.05 -25.42
C TYR A 524 -23.32 6.91 -25.99
N TYR A 525 -23.70 5.69 -25.68
CA TYR A 525 -23.03 4.47 -26.11
C TYR A 525 -23.95 3.73 -27.09
N THR A 526 -23.45 3.42 -28.28
CA THR A 526 -24.21 2.69 -29.31
C THR A 526 -23.42 1.45 -29.73
N MET A 527 -24.00 0.27 -29.53
CA MET A 527 -23.43 -0.99 -30.02
C MET A 527 -23.70 -1.11 -31.51
N THR A 528 -22.65 -1.13 -32.33
CA THR A 528 -22.74 -1.18 -33.80
C THR A 528 -22.55 -2.59 -34.35
N ASP A 529 -21.59 -3.35 -33.79
CA ASP A 529 -21.27 -4.67 -34.30
C ASP A 529 -20.76 -5.65 -33.24
N ILE A 530 -20.74 -6.94 -33.59
CA ILE A 530 -20.18 -8.02 -32.78
C ILE A 530 -18.92 -8.54 -33.48
N LEU A 531 -17.80 -8.57 -32.76
CA LEU A 531 -16.51 -8.98 -33.28
C LEU A 531 -16.20 -10.41 -32.84
N THR A 532 -15.93 -11.30 -33.80
CA THR A 532 -15.44 -12.65 -33.54
C THR A 532 -14.21 -12.92 -34.40
N THR A 533 -13.05 -13.07 -33.77
CA THR A 533 -11.78 -13.30 -34.46
C THR A 533 -11.03 -14.46 -33.81
N SER A 534 -10.19 -15.14 -34.57
CA SER A 534 -9.44 -16.31 -34.10
C SER A 534 -7.97 -16.26 -34.57
N PRO A 535 -7.06 -16.99 -33.90
CA PRO A 535 -5.66 -17.06 -34.32
C PRO A 535 -5.52 -17.42 -35.80
N GLY A 536 -4.71 -16.66 -36.54
CA GLY A 536 -4.56 -16.77 -37.99
C GLY A 536 -5.38 -15.76 -38.81
N ASP A 537 -6.32 -15.04 -38.19
CA ASP A 537 -6.89 -13.82 -38.73
C ASP A 537 -5.92 -12.65 -38.49
N VAL A 538 -5.66 -11.83 -39.53
CA VAL A 538 -4.73 -10.69 -39.42
C VAL A 538 -5.13 -9.73 -38.29
N GLU A 539 -6.44 -9.51 -38.13
CA GLU A 539 -6.98 -8.63 -37.09
C GLU A 539 -6.74 -9.18 -35.67
N TYR A 540 -6.78 -10.50 -35.49
CA TYR A 540 -6.48 -11.14 -34.21
C TYR A 540 -4.98 -11.03 -33.91
N ASP A 541 -4.14 -11.46 -34.86
CA ASP A 541 -2.69 -11.56 -34.66
C ASP A 541 -2.03 -10.17 -34.46
N ASP A 542 -2.61 -9.10 -35.00
CA ASP A 542 -2.15 -7.72 -34.78
C ASP A 542 -2.51 -7.19 -33.38
N ARG A 543 -3.60 -7.69 -32.78
CA ARG A 543 -4.14 -7.21 -31.49
C ARG A 543 -3.72 -8.05 -30.31
N PHE A 544 -3.68 -9.37 -30.48
CA PHE A 544 -3.52 -10.34 -29.41
C PHE A 544 -2.35 -11.27 -29.68
N SER A 545 -1.46 -11.40 -28.71
CA SER A 545 -0.32 -12.32 -28.74
C SER A 545 -0.59 -13.66 -28.04
N ILE A 546 -1.79 -13.80 -27.46
CA ILE A 546 -2.20 -14.88 -26.56
C ILE A 546 -3.70 -15.17 -26.71
N GLY A 547 -4.16 -16.32 -26.21
CA GLY A 547 -5.53 -16.78 -26.31
C GLY A 547 -5.81 -17.53 -27.61
N ASP A 548 -6.95 -18.22 -27.65
CA ASP A 548 -7.40 -19.10 -28.74
C ASP A 548 -8.60 -18.53 -29.52
N GLY A 549 -8.96 -17.27 -29.24
CA GLY A 549 -10.04 -16.56 -29.89
C GLY A 549 -10.48 -15.33 -29.10
N PHE A 550 -11.08 -14.37 -29.79
CA PHE A 550 -11.61 -13.15 -29.21
C PHE A 550 -13.08 -12.99 -29.57
N PHE A 551 -13.88 -12.61 -28.58
CA PHE A 551 -15.26 -12.20 -28.76
C PHE A 551 -15.45 -10.83 -28.14
N GLY A 552 -15.87 -9.85 -28.93
CA GLY A 552 -16.09 -8.48 -28.44
C GLY A 552 -17.29 -7.83 -29.10
N ILE A 553 -17.54 -6.58 -28.72
CA ILE A 553 -18.53 -5.72 -29.38
C ILE A 553 -17.89 -4.39 -29.76
N GLN A 554 -18.27 -3.86 -30.90
CA GLN A 554 -17.89 -2.50 -31.29
C GLN A 554 -18.91 -1.52 -30.75
N ILE A 555 -18.42 -0.50 -30.03
CA ILE A 555 -19.23 0.54 -29.41
C ILE A 555 -18.74 1.88 -29.91
N GLU A 556 -19.64 2.66 -30.51
CA GLU A 556 -19.40 4.07 -30.80
C GLU A 556 -19.88 4.94 -29.64
N VAL A 557 -19.04 5.89 -29.24
CA VAL A 557 -19.32 6.77 -28.11
C VAL A 557 -19.44 8.22 -28.57
N TYR A 558 -20.56 8.83 -28.20
CA TYR A 558 -20.95 10.17 -28.60
C TYR A 558 -21.08 11.08 -27.37
N ASP A 559 -20.73 12.35 -27.52
CA ASP A 559 -21.00 13.40 -26.53
C ASP A 559 -22.50 13.75 -26.46
N LEU A 560 -22.92 14.50 -25.45
CA LEU A 560 -24.28 15.05 -25.31
C LEU A 560 -24.71 15.91 -26.50
N ASP A 561 -23.75 16.55 -27.19
CA ASP A 561 -23.97 17.34 -28.40
C ASP A 561 -24.07 16.49 -29.68
N GLY A 562 -23.88 15.17 -29.58
CA GLY A 562 -23.97 14.21 -30.69
C GLY A 562 -22.69 14.07 -31.53
N SER A 563 -21.56 14.65 -31.09
CA SER A 563 -20.27 14.43 -31.75
C SER A 563 -19.65 13.09 -31.36
N LEU A 564 -19.16 12.34 -32.35
CA LEU A 564 -18.41 11.10 -32.12
C LEU A 564 -17.08 11.40 -31.41
N ILE A 565 -16.89 10.82 -30.24
CA ILE A 565 -15.66 10.92 -29.44
C ILE A 565 -14.67 9.85 -29.88
N GLY A 566 -15.14 8.64 -30.11
CA GLY A 566 -14.33 7.50 -30.54
C GLY A 566 -15.13 6.21 -30.62
N SER A 567 -14.46 5.15 -31.04
CA SER A 567 -14.97 3.77 -31.05
C SER A 567 -14.09 2.91 -30.16
N VAL A 568 -14.70 1.98 -29.43
CA VAL A 568 -14.06 1.05 -28.50
C VAL A 568 -14.59 -0.35 -28.70
N GLU A 569 -13.76 -1.33 -28.41
CA GLU A 569 -13.97 -2.74 -28.71
C GLU A 569 -13.69 -3.62 -27.48
N PRO A 570 -14.44 -3.46 -26.37
CA PRO A 570 -14.30 -4.33 -25.22
C PRO A 570 -14.74 -5.76 -25.58
N GLY A 571 -14.17 -6.76 -24.90
CA GLY A 571 -14.43 -8.15 -25.24
C GLY A 571 -13.93 -9.15 -24.22
N VAL A 572 -13.78 -10.39 -24.67
CA VAL A 572 -13.34 -11.54 -23.89
C VAL A 572 -12.41 -12.39 -24.75
N LEU A 573 -11.23 -12.69 -24.22
CA LEU A 573 -10.34 -13.70 -24.78
C LEU A 573 -10.72 -15.08 -24.29
N ARG A 574 -10.70 -16.04 -25.22
CA ARG A 574 -10.92 -17.46 -24.98
C ARG A 574 -9.58 -18.14 -24.74
N PHE A 575 -9.50 -19.01 -23.73
CA PHE A 575 -8.36 -19.91 -23.52
C PHE A 575 -8.88 -21.33 -23.42
N ASP A 576 -8.45 -22.19 -24.35
CA ASP A 576 -8.89 -23.57 -24.48
C ASP A 576 -7.91 -24.48 -23.73
N SER A 577 -8.33 -24.98 -22.57
CA SER A 577 -7.49 -25.86 -21.77
C SER A 577 -7.48 -27.29 -22.34
N ALA A 578 -6.38 -28.02 -22.11
CA ALA A 578 -6.21 -29.39 -22.60
C ALA A 578 -7.24 -30.40 -22.04
N ASP A 579 -7.93 -30.06 -20.95
CA ASP A 579 -9.05 -30.80 -20.37
C ASP A 579 -10.39 -30.54 -21.08
N GLY A 580 -10.40 -29.69 -22.12
CA GLY A 580 -11.58 -29.28 -22.88
C GLY A 580 -12.39 -28.16 -22.23
N MET A 581 -11.91 -27.58 -21.11
CA MET A 581 -12.58 -26.44 -20.46
C MET A 581 -12.16 -25.13 -21.12
N ILE A 582 -13.13 -24.24 -21.34
CA ILE A 582 -12.88 -22.88 -21.79
C ILE A 582 -12.73 -21.99 -20.56
N ARG A 583 -11.61 -21.26 -20.48
CA ARG A 583 -11.30 -20.31 -19.42
C ARG A 583 -11.28 -18.89 -19.99
N PRO A 584 -12.40 -18.17 -19.94
CA PRO A 584 -12.51 -16.85 -20.55
C PRO A 584 -11.88 -15.76 -19.66
N ARG A 585 -11.35 -14.72 -20.28
CA ARG A 585 -10.79 -13.53 -19.60
C ARG A 585 -11.34 -12.26 -20.24
N SER A 586 -11.80 -11.30 -19.45
CA SER A 586 -12.24 -10.01 -20.01
C SER A 586 -11.07 -9.24 -20.59
N GLU A 587 -11.31 -8.58 -21.72
CA GLU A 587 -10.41 -7.59 -22.32
C GLU A 587 -11.08 -6.23 -22.27
N VAL A 588 -10.45 -5.34 -21.51
CA VAL A 588 -10.97 -4.04 -21.17
C VAL A 588 -10.50 -3.01 -22.19
N ASP A 589 -11.45 -2.33 -22.83
CA ASP A 589 -11.15 -1.18 -23.69
C ASP A 589 -11.55 0.15 -23.03
N ARG A 590 -10.99 1.26 -23.52
CA ARG A 590 -11.10 2.57 -22.87
C ARG A 590 -11.09 3.74 -23.85
N ILE A 591 -11.77 4.80 -23.44
CA ILE A 591 -11.68 6.11 -24.07
C ILE A 591 -10.74 6.97 -23.23
N VAL A 592 -9.69 7.49 -23.88
CA VAL A 592 -8.72 8.37 -23.24
C VAL A 592 -9.09 9.81 -23.52
N GLN A 593 -9.39 10.56 -22.46
CA GLN A 593 -9.70 12.00 -22.54
C GLN A 593 -8.74 12.80 -21.68
N TRP A 594 -8.73 14.13 -21.85
CA TRP A 594 -7.85 14.98 -21.05
C TRP A 594 -8.24 15.03 -19.56
N SER A 595 -9.52 14.87 -19.23
CA SER A 595 -10.04 14.83 -17.86
C SER A 595 -9.74 13.50 -17.15
N GLY A 596 -9.62 12.42 -17.90
CA GLY A 596 -9.41 11.07 -17.39
C GLY A 596 -9.76 10.01 -18.42
N ASP A 597 -9.76 8.76 -17.99
CA ASP A 597 -10.10 7.63 -18.85
C ASP A 597 -11.48 7.09 -18.49
N THR A 598 -12.27 6.70 -19.49
CA THR A 598 -13.52 5.99 -19.31
C THR A 598 -13.31 4.55 -19.72
N ILE A 599 -13.55 3.62 -18.81
CA ILE A 599 -13.29 2.19 -19.00
C ILE A 599 -14.58 1.44 -19.27
N LEU A 600 -14.54 0.53 -20.24
CA LEU A 600 -15.65 -0.29 -20.67
C LEU A 600 -15.32 -1.78 -20.49
N ILE A 601 -16.17 -2.48 -19.75
CA ILE A 601 -15.97 -3.90 -19.40
C ILE A 601 -17.25 -4.68 -19.66
N LEU A 602 -17.16 -5.75 -20.43
CA LEU A 602 -18.32 -6.63 -20.64
C LEU A 602 -18.53 -7.57 -19.46
N ASP A 603 -19.80 -7.90 -19.19
CA ASP A 603 -20.16 -8.88 -18.16
C ASP A 603 -19.68 -10.28 -18.55
N LEU A 604 -18.60 -10.75 -17.93
CA LEU A 604 -17.97 -12.03 -18.28
C LEU A 604 -18.94 -13.21 -18.26
N THR A 605 -19.89 -13.23 -17.32
CA THR A 605 -20.87 -14.33 -17.19
C THR A 605 -21.80 -14.38 -18.41
N GLN A 606 -22.31 -13.20 -18.81
CA GLN A 606 -23.14 -13.10 -20.00
C GLN A 606 -22.34 -13.41 -21.27
N MET A 607 -21.12 -12.90 -21.39
CA MET A 607 -20.28 -13.12 -22.57
C MET A 607 -19.94 -14.60 -22.78
N ASN A 608 -19.78 -15.37 -21.71
CA ASN A 608 -19.55 -16.82 -21.82
C ASN A 608 -20.75 -17.57 -22.42
N GLN A 609 -21.97 -17.12 -22.08
CA GLN A 609 -23.20 -17.68 -22.65
C GLN A 609 -23.30 -17.33 -24.14
N ILE A 610 -23.07 -16.06 -24.46
CA ILE A 610 -23.10 -15.54 -25.83
C ILE A 610 -22.03 -16.24 -26.69
N MET A 611 -20.81 -16.40 -26.20
CA MET A 611 -19.73 -17.09 -26.92
C MET A 611 -20.10 -18.55 -27.21
N THR A 612 -20.74 -19.24 -26.26
CA THR A 612 -21.21 -20.61 -26.45
C THR A 612 -22.28 -20.70 -27.54
N GLN A 613 -23.19 -19.72 -27.61
CA GLN A 613 -24.21 -19.62 -28.67
C GLN A 613 -23.60 -19.25 -30.03
N ALA A 614 -22.62 -18.34 -30.05
CA ALA A 614 -21.87 -17.95 -31.23
C ALA A 614 -21.20 -19.16 -31.90
N MET A 615 -20.63 -20.07 -31.10
CA MET A 615 -20.04 -21.32 -31.60
C MET A 615 -21.07 -22.26 -32.25
N MET A 616 -22.35 -22.15 -31.92
CA MET A 616 -23.43 -22.91 -32.55
C MET A 616 -23.97 -22.22 -33.82
N GLY A 617 -23.43 -21.05 -34.19
CA GLY A 617 -23.84 -20.27 -35.36
C GLY A 617 -25.08 -19.40 -35.13
N GLU A 618 -25.49 -19.18 -33.88
CA GLU A 618 -26.71 -18.45 -33.49
C GLU A 618 -26.40 -17.00 -33.06
N LEU A 619 -25.57 -16.28 -33.84
CA LEU A 619 -25.16 -14.90 -33.51
C LEU A 619 -26.26 -13.85 -33.72
N ASP A 620 -27.22 -14.13 -34.61
CA ASP A 620 -28.30 -13.19 -34.97
C ASP A 620 -29.29 -12.93 -33.81
N ASP A 621 -29.26 -13.76 -32.76
CA ASP A 621 -30.15 -13.67 -31.59
C ASP A 621 -29.57 -12.82 -30.44
N VAL A 622 -28.33 -12.29 -30.58
CA VAL A 622 -27.67 -11.48 -29.55
C VAL A 622 -28.01 -10.00 -29.76
N ASP A 623 -29.13 -9.56 -29.18
CA ASP A 623 -29.60 -8.17 -29.28
C ASP A 623 -29.14 -7.27 -28.11
N ARG A 624 -28.72 -7.87 -27.00
CA ARG A 624 -28.46 -7.19 -25.72
C ARG A 624 -27.17 -7.61 -25.05
N VAL A 625 -26.37 -6.64 -24.64
CA VAL A 625 -25.13 -6.86 -23.90
C VAL A 625 -25.07 -5.96 -22.67
N ARG A 626 -24.71 -6.53 -21.52
CA ARG A 626 -24.44 -5.80 -20.30
C ARG A 626 -23.01 -5.30 -20.32
N LEU A 627 -22.89 -4.01 -20.09
CA LEU A 627 -21.65 -3.27 -20.10
C LEU A 627 -21.49 -2.56 -18.76
N THR A 628 -20.33 -2.68 -18.15
CA THR A 628 -19.93 -1.86 -17.01
C THR A 628 -19.07 -0.71 -17.52
N VAL A 629 -19.43 0.52 -17.11
CA VAL A 629 -18.73 1.74 -17.49
C VAL A 629 -18.19 2.42 -16.23
N TYR A 630 -16.86 2.57 -16.15
CA TYR A 630 -16.22 3.32 -15.08
C TYR A 630 -15.62 4.62 -15.61
N ASP A 631 -16.13 5.76 -15.14
CA ASP A 631 -15.50 7.05 -15.38
C ASP A 631 -14.43 7.32 -14.31
N LEU A 632 -13.18 7.51 -14.75
CA LEU A 632 -12.01 7.67 -13.89
C LEU A 632 -11.38 9.06 -14.06
N PRO A 633 -12.02 10.12 -13.56
CA PRO A 633 -11.48 11.46 -13.65
C PRO A 633 -10.18 11.56 -12.86
N GLY A 634 -9.14 12.16 -13.45
CA GLY A 634 -7.84 12.28 -12.81
C GLY A 634 -6.95 11.02 -12.90
N SER A 635 -7.34 10.02 -13.71
CA SER A 635 -6.51 8.86 -14.06
C SER A 635 -5.06 9.22 -14.39
N HIS A 636 -4.88 10.24 -15.22
CA HIS A 636 -3.56 10.68 -15.68
C HIS A 636 -2.72 11.26 -14.55
N LEU A 637 -3.35 11.81 -13.50
CA LEU A 637 -2.63 12.28 -12.31
C LEU A 637 -2.03 11.13 -11.51
N VAL A 638 -2.69 9.96 -11.49
CA VAL A 638 -2.15 8.74 -10.87
C VAL A 638 -0.85 8.35 -11.57
N TRP A 639 -0.89 8.18 -12.89
CA TRP A 639 0.28 7.77 -13.67
C TRP A 639 1.38 8.84 -13.67
N PHE A 640 1.03 10.11 -13.80
CA PHE A 640 1.98 11.20 -13.74
C PHE A 640 2.68 11.26 -12.38
N GLY A 641 1.91 11.17 -11.29
CA GLY A 641 2.45 11.14 -9.94
C GLY A 641 3.38 9.95 -9.71
N TRP A 642 2.97 8.76 -10.17
CA TRP A 642 3.78 7.55 -10.07
C TRP A 642 5.10 7.67 -10.84
N ALA A 643 5.06 8.16 -12.07
CA ALA A 643 6.24 8.40 -12.90
C ALA A 643 7.23 9.38 -12.23
N LEU A 644 6.72 10.43 -11.58
CA LEU A 644 7.55 11.37 -10.82
C LEU A 644 8.24 10.72 -9.62
N ILE A 645 7.59 9.79 -8.92
CA ILE A 645 8.20 9.04 -7.80
C ILE A 645 9.29 8.09 -8.31
N ILE A 646 9.06 7.41 -9.43
CA ILE A 646 10.07 6.55 -10.08
C ILE A 646 11.30 7.40 -10.47
N LEU A 647 11.09 8.48 -11.21
CA LEU A 647 12.17 9.39 -11.62
C LEU A 647 12.89 9.98 -10.40
N GLY A 648 12.13 10.38 -9.38
CA GLY A 648 12.67 10.87 -8.11
C GLY A 648 13.59 9.86 -7.45
N SER A 649 13.14 8.61 -7.35
CA SER A 649 13.88 7.47 -6.80
C SER A 649 15.16 7.18 -7.58
N MET A 650 15.13 7.22 -8.91
CA MET A 650 16.31 7.06 -9.76
C MET A 650 17.39 8.11 -9.44
N PHE A 651 17.01 9.37 -9.25
CA PHE A 651 17.97 10.42 -8.90
C PHE A 651 18.62 10.20 -7.52
N THR A 652 17.95 9.51 -6.59
CA THR A 652 18.51 9.21 -5.27
C THR A 652 19.63 8.15 -5.29
N LEU A 653 19.68 7.31 -6.34
CA LEU A 653 20.73 6.29 -6.54
C LEU A 653 22.09 6.88 -6.90
N THR A 654 22.14 8.16 -7.31
CA THR A 654 23.40 8.81 -7.67
C THR A 654 24.41 8.76 -6.51
N ARG A 655 25.59 8.19 -6.79
CA ARG A 655 26.70 8.11 -5.82
C ARG A 655 27.17 9.53 -5.48
N VAL A 656 27.38 9.77 -4.18
CA VAL A 656 28.24 10.90 -3.77
C VAL A 656 29.62 10.53 -4.27
N ARG A 657 30.15 11.29 -5.23
CA ARG A 657 31.57 11.25 -5.53
C ARG A 657 32.24 11.77 -4.26
N GLY A 658 32.92 10.88 -3.54
CA GLY A 658 33.50 11.15 -2.24
C GLY A 658 34.30 12.45 -2.23
N LYS A 659 33.92 13.36 -1.35
CA LYS A 659 34.88 14.20 -0.65
C LYS A 659 34.72 13.84 0.82
N GLU A 660 35.71 13.15 1.35
CA GLU A 660 35.86 12.75 2.76
C GLU A 660 35.92 13.93 3.75
N ASN A 661 35.33 15.10 3.49
CA ASN A 661 35.59 16.30 4.32
C ASN A 661 34.46 17.32 4.38
N GLN A 662 33.19 16.90 4.41
CA GLN A 662 32.10 17.78 4.87
C GLN A 662 31.13 17.00 5.76
N GLU A 663 31.54 16.85 7.02
CA GLU A 663 30.62 16.65 8.14
C GLU A 663 29.71 17.88 8.29
N SER A 664 28.45 17.64 8.68
CA SER A 664 27.38 18.61 8.99
C SER A 664 26.72 19.36 7.82
N GLU A 665 25.69 18.74 7.21
CA GLU A 665 24.50 19.43 6.69
C GLU A 665 23.25 18.55 6.88
#